data_AF-A0A9W9RWV5-F1
#
_entry.id   AF-A0A9W9RWV5-F1
#
_cell.length_a   1.000
_cell.length_b   1.000
_cell.length_c   1.000
_cell.angle_alpha   90.00
_cell.angle_beta   90.00
_cell.angle_gamma   90.00
#
_symmetry.space_group_name_H-M   'P 1'
#
loop_
_entity.id
_entity.type
_entity.pdbx_description
1 polymer ?
#
loop_
_entity_poly.entity_id
_entity_poly.type
_entity_poly.pdbx_seq_one_letter_code
_entity_poly.pdbx_strand_id
1 'polypeptide(L)'
;MVLFAALTTFFLLLRCTSAATPTDLGDETPYQVIPTGTDAPQATGTVSPENLIGTQLYGYVDCKKNFGGGAKGKIDDAYYDAWLLSNTEGVVSNIDWNNAAALEFLGAPATNKDQQSEIQAVFENTATVIYSNINPFPHWIKIRCDDPSNICPKSNQDDPCQSSSSKRDGQAKAKTTLLAYATNVDPDSPSYPMINLCEGFFTRRSLADAISFGNAYRYPEKAKLSNYDNRGALFLHELFHLNVAANSPDPNPSVLDLNIKIKFGRNGILDTPAYGPLATKVLARWQGNSAVGTAGFWVQRNADNLAYYALAKYVMTKNGGIYPHLPIVTYEIDGPPHPGSLASFVTEGSDFYLNTTSDDDITVWSGDYPGCDDDLVVSATSSTLSIDGFVPASDYPDSYNKQVSTWIEELGSTDGVSDSGSGGDAGQQIAIASYINPLGDSASWGRLLAYDTNKVSVLVANVLNGPDYVVDESWKSVIDQAASQGKKILGYVRTGYLGVSQQQFTTRLGSHDLADWSSQIEQDIDKWFELYGTSLGGIFFDEGWPECGPNNIYADLYAYINNYTKRKHPGAYTVLNPGSPIAQCFEDTMDTLLTFESSYETYTSSYVPNDWTPKDPRKLWHIIYKVPQDQIATIAALASSRHAGLLEITDDDQPNPYDNLPSEAYMQALIGAVPGGTPPIDDLATATSSYVAGLPSDVAVFSSDYSSVTLTWSSVASALGYAVYKDGTIVLELPASLTRATVGMLDPGSSSISFEVRTVLASGSGGGSSRMISASTKSLPADGPIANVRYTQNGDTVVYKADILVPYAFVRLFIGIKQPDVGIGSGWPIQVPEVDAQGVAHHEIVNYMVEGNDFYSGFYKYTGAWYETTTANADWTWASIGVAPQSQSGYTYTWNVPFTGTDAVASEYVIQGQGYAPIKNVFMGTLRQYGTI
;
A
#
# COMPACT_ATOMS: atom_id res chain seq x y z
N MET A 1 -39.64 74.21 8.06
CA MET A 1 -38.17 74.39 7.95
C MET A 1 -37.78 75.34 9.09
N VAL A 2 -36.56 75.45 9.59
CA VAL A 2 -35.41 75.91 8.84
C VAL A 2 -34.26 75.99 9.88
N LEU A 3 -33.48 74.93 10.16
CA LEU A 3 -32.41 74.93 11.19
C LEU A 3 -31.64 73.57 11.26
N PHE A 4 -30.34 73.61 11.66
CA PHE A 4 -29.39 72.57 12.17
C PHE A 4 -29.09 71.30 11.32
N ALA A 5 -27.93 70.63 11.38
CA ALA A 5 -26.54 70.88 11.81
C ALA A 5 -25.68 69.62 11.57
N ALA A 6 -24.37 69.78 11.71
CA ALA A 6 -23.28 68.81 11.58
C ALA A 6 -23.22 67.67 12.63
N LEU A 7 -22.42 66.63 12.30
CA LEU A 7 -21.61 65.66 13.10
C LEU A 7 -21.70 64.25 12.43
N THR A 8 -20.70 63.39 12.23
CA THR A 8 -19.23 63.37 12.47
C THR A 8 -18.63 62.15 11.74
N THR A 9 -17.32 62.20 11.45
CA THR A 9 -16.34 61.09 11.34
C THR A 9 -16.45 60.05 10.21
N PHE A 10 -15.65 60.25 9.16
CA PHE A 10 -15.11 59.18 8.31
C PHE A 10 -13.58 59.29 8.33
N PHE A 11 -12.91 58.58 9.23
CA PHE A 11 -11.50 58.14 9.17
C PHE A 11 -11.11 57.55 10.52
N LEU A 12 -11.07 56.22 10.61
CA LEU A 12 -10.01 55.54 11.33
C LEU A 12 -9.90 54.09 10.87
N LEU A 13 -8.67 53.71 10.57
CA LEU A 13 -8.23 52.35 10.34
C LEU A 13 -8.80 51.39 11.40
N LEU A 14 -9.55 50.37 10.97
CA LEU A 14 -9.58 49.09 11.66
C LEU A 14 -9.34 47.97 10.65
N ARG A 15 -8.06 47.61 10.58
CA ARG A 15 -7.56 46.23 10.62
C ARG A 15 -8.27 45.21 9.75
N CYS A 16 -7.57 44.81 8.69
CA CYS A 16 -7.39 43.40 8.38
C CYS A 16 -6.99 42.65 9.67
N THR A 17 -7.97 42.10 10.34
CA THR A 17 -7.85 40.99 11.27
C THR A 17 -8.87 39.98 10.79
N SER A 18 -8.43 38.74 10.61
CA SER A 18 -9.28 37.54 10.55
C SER A 18 -10.57 37.76 11.34
N ALA A 19 -11.67 38.01 10.64
CA ALA A 19 -12.97 38.12 11.28
C ALA A 19 -13.33 36.71 11.77
N ALA A 20 -13.53 36.58 13.07
CA ALA A 20 -14.04 35.38 13.69
C ALA A 20 -15.32 34.91 12.96
N THR A 21 -15.50 33.59 12.88
CA THR A 21 -16.78 32.95 12.55
C THR A 21 -17.92 33.67 13.26
N PRO A 22 -19.02 34.05 12.58
CA PRO A 22 -20.14 34.69 13.24
C PRO A 22 -20.62 33.82 14.41
N THR A 23 -20.67 34.43 15.57
CA THR A 23 -21.35 33.91 16.77
C THR A 23 -22.81 33.59 16.45
N ASP A 24 -23.18 32.33 16.65
CA ASP A 24 -24.53 31.76 16.90
C ASP A 24 -25.68 32.75 16.60
N LEU A 25 -26.00 32.94 15.31
CA LEU A 25 -27.29 33.48 14.88
C LEU A 25 -28.32 32.41 15.28
N GLY A 26 -29.19 32.72 16.24
CA GLY A 26 -30.06 31.74 16.89
C GLY A 26 -30.88 30.87 15.92
N ASP A 27 -31.32 29.71 16.40
CA ASP A 27 -31.92 28.61 15.62
C ASP A 27 -33.10 28.99 14.70
N GLU A 28 -33.70 30.18 14.87
CA GLU A 28 -34.82 30.69 14.07
C GLU A 28 -34.46 31.76 13.03
N THR A 29 -33.22 32.25 13.00
CA THR A 29 -32.81 33.27 12.00
C THR A 29 -32.27 32.60 10.73
N PRO A 30 -32.89 32.83 9.56
CA PRO A 30 -32.33 32.33 8.31
C PRO A 30 -30.97 32.97 8.01
N TYR A 31 -30.01 32.18 7.58
CA TYR A 31 -28.65 32.66 7.27
C TYR A 31 -28.08 31.94 6.06
N GLN A 32 -27.13 32.60 5.40
CA GLN A 32 -26.43 32.06 4.25
C GLN A 32 -25.38 31.03 4.70
N VAL A 33 -25.43 29.83 4.12
CA VAL A 33 -24.33 28.86 4.24
C VAL A 33 -23.21 29.35 3.30
N ILE A 34 -22.21 30.01 3.88
CA ILE A 34 -21.02 30.50 3.16
C ILE A 34 -19.87 29.51 3.43
N PRO A 35 -19.14 29.04 2.41
CA PRO A 35 -18.04 28.08 2.59
C PRO A 35 -16.94 28.65 3.51
N THR A 36 -16.49 27.87 4.50
CA THR A 36 -15.42 28.28 5.45
C THR A 36 -14.27 27.27 5.57
N GLY A 37 -14.10 26.36 4.61
CA GLY A 37 -13.04 25.33 4.60
C GLY A 37 -11.83 25.65 3.70
N THR A 38 -10.70 24.97 3.94
CA THR A 38 -9.45 25.04 3.14
C THR A 38 -9.58 24.51 1.71
N ASP A 39 -10.71 23.87 1.38
CA ASP A 39 -11.11 23.48 0.03
C ASP A 39 -11.97 24.54 -0.69
N ALA A 40 -12.19 25.71 -0.06
CA ALA A 40 -12.74 26.87 -0.76
C ALA A 40 -11.68 27.38 -1.75
N PRO A 41 -11.92 27.34 -3.08
CA PRO A 41 -10.95 27.81 -4.05
C PRO A 41 -10.70 29.30 -3.82
N GLN A 42 -9.51 29.66 -3.35
CA GLN A 42 -9.00 30.98 -3.67
C GLN A 42 -8.83 31.04 -5.19
N ALA A 43 -9.63 31.90 -5.83
CA ALA A 43 -9.43 32.42 -7.18
C ALA A 43 -9.78 31.50 -8.38
N THR A 44 -11.04 31.08 -8.50
CA THR A 44 -11.82 31.14 -9.76
C THR A 44 -13.30 31.12 -9.40
N GLY A 45 -13.99 32.27 -9.41
CA GLY A 45 -15.36 32.37 -8.90
C GLY A 45 -16.36 31.47 -9.62
N THR A 46 -17.09 30.63 -8.87
CA THR A 46 -18.38 29.99 -9.24
C THR A 46 -19.05 29.33 -8.02
N VAL A 47 -19.22 30.02 -6.89
CA VAL A 47 -20.59 29.99 -6.36
C VAL A 47 -21.27 30.99 -7.27
N SER A 48 -22.30 30.62 -8.03
CA SER A 48 -23.01 31.62 -8.82
C SER A 48 -24.00 32.29 -7.87
N PRO A 49 -23.72 33.48 -7.30
CA PRO A 49 -24.72 34.25 -6.58
C PRO A 49 -25.86 34.75 -7.48
N GLU A 50 -25.93 34.28 -8.74
CA GLU A 50 -26.79 34.78 -9.80
C GLU A 50 -27.91 33.82 -10.19
N ASN A 51 -28.12 32.71 -9.46
CA ASN A 51 -29.20 31.77 -9.75
C ASN A 51 -30.58 32.37 -9.42
N LEU A 52 -31.59 32.15 -10.26
CA LEU A 52 -32.89 32.83 -10.20
C LEU A 52 -33.78 32.45 -9.00
N ILE A 53 -33.62 31.24 -8.44
CA ILE A 53 -34.49 30.67 -7.41
C ILE A 53 -33.93 30.90 -6.00
N GLY A 54 -32.68 30.51 -5.71
CA GLY A 54 -32.03 30.81 -4.43
C GLY A 54 -32.71 30.16 -3.22
N THR A 55 -32.23 29.00 -2.78
CA THR A 55 -32.79 28.25 -1.64
C THR A 55 -31.92 28.38 -0.39
N GLN A 56 -32.55 28.58 0.77
CA GLN A 56 -31.87 28.71 2.06
C GLN A 56 -32.46 27.77 3.10
N LEU A 57 -31.57 27.22 3.94
CA LEU A 57 -31.96 26.44 5.11
C LEU A 57 -32.34 27.37 6.27
N TYR A 58 -33.36 27.01 7.02
CA TYR A 58 -33.77 27.77 8.20
C TYR A 58 -34.41 26.88 9.27
N GLY A 59 -34.54 27.43 10.48
CA GLY A 59 -35.33 26.83 11.55
C GLY A 59 -34.82 25.47 11.99
N TYR A 60 -33.55 25.37 12.40
CA TYR A 60 -32.85 24.13 12.82
C TYR A 60 -33.44 23.54 14.12
N VAL A 61 -34.66 23.01 14.06
CA VAL A 61 -35.47 22.63 15.22
C VAL A 61 -34.81 21.51 16.02
N ASP A 62 -34.49 21.77 17.28
CA ASP A 62 -33.85 20.87 18.25
C ASP A 62 -32.53 20.21 17.78
N CYS A 63 -31.90 20.66 16.69
CA CYS A 63 -30.67 20.02 16.19
C CYS A 63 -29.51 20.10 17.18
N LYS A 64 -29.28 21.30 17.76
CA LYS A 64 -28.27 21.49 18.80
C LYS A 64 -28.61 20.72 20.08
N LYS A 65 -29.90 20.61 20.41
CA LYS A 65 -30.40 19.93 21.60
C LYS A 65 -30.25 18.42 21.51
N ASN A 66 -30.58 17.82 20.35
CA ASN A 66 -30.61 16.38 20.16
C ASN A 66 -29.25 15.83 19.72
N PHE A 67 -28.46 16.59 18.95
CA PHE A 67 -27.21 16.12 18.34
C PHE A 67 -25.97 16.97 18.66
N GLY A 68 -26.10 17.95 19.56
CA GLY A 68 -24.99 18.74 20.10
C GLY A 68 -24.57 19.95 19.25
N GLY A 69 -23.61 20.72 19.76
CA GLY A 69 -23.20 22.02 19.21
C GLY A 69 -22.64 22.02 17.78
N GLY A 70 -22.29 20.86 17.22
CA GLY A 70 -21.79 20.71 15.84
C GLY A 70 -22.80 20.14 14.83
N ALA A 71 -24.08 20.01 15.21
CA ALA A 71 -25.12 19.42 14.36
C ALA A 71 -25.46 20.31 13.15
N LYS A 72 -25.87 21.55 13.39
CA LYS A 72 -25.75 22.64 12.41
C LYS A 72 -24.29 22.70 11.97
N GLY A 73 -23.88 23.11 10.78
CA GLY A 73 -22.48 22.89 10.38
C GLY A 73 -22.30 21.51 9.77
N LYS A 74 -22.53 20.40 10.49
CA LYS A 74 -22.63 19.08 9.81
C LYS A 74 -23.75 19.04 8.76
N ILE A 75 -24.85 19.75 9.03
CA ILE A 75 -25.98 19.92 8.11
C ILE A 75 -25.63 20.89 6.98
N ASP A 76 -25.04 22.03 7.33
CA ASP A 76 -24.61 23.06 6.38
C ASP A 76 -23.60 22.49 5.37
N ASP A 77 -22.64 21.68 5.84
CA ASP A 77 -21.66 20.97 5.02
C ASP A 77 -22.37 20.00 4.06
N ALA A 78 -23.34 19.23 4.54
CA ALA A 78 -24.09 18.27 3.72
C ALA A 78 -24.95 18.98 2.65
N TYR A 79 -25.53 20.13 2.97
CA TYR A 79 -26.26 20.96 2.01
C TYR A 79 -25.35 21.49 0.90
N TYR A 80 -24.15 21.95 1.27
CA TYR A 80 -23.15 22.36 0.30
C TYR A 80 -22.63 21.19 -0.54
N ASP A 81 -22.36 20.04 0.08
CA ASP A 81 -21.94 18.82 -0.61
C ASP A 81 -23.01 18.36 -1.62
N ALA A 82 -24.30 18.42 -1.25
CA ALA A 82 -25.42 18.10 -2.15
C ALA A 82 -25.47 19.04 -3.38
N TRP A 83 -25.20 20.33 -3.18
CA TRP A 83 -25.05 21.28 -4.28
C TRP A 83 -23.83 20.93 -5.15
N LEU A 84 -22.69 20.58 -4.55
CA LEU A 84 -21.49 20.19 -5.29
C LEU A 84 -21.72 18.96 -6.18
N LEU A 85 -22.43 17.96 -5.66
CA LEU A 85 -22.86 16.79 -6.44
C LEU A 85 -23.77 17.20 -7.61
N SER A 86 -24.78 18.04 -7.35
CA SER A 86 -25.72 18.50 -8.37
C SER A 86 -25.06 19.39 -9.44
N ASN A 87 -24.08 20.20 -9.04
CA ASN A 87 -23.35 21.13 -9.90
C ASN A 87 -22.14 20.48 -10.61
N THR A 88 -21.97 19.16 -10.48
CA THR A 88 -20.91 18.42 -11.18
C THR A 88 -21.12 18.45 -12.69
N GLU A 89 -20.03 18.55 -13.46
CA GLU A 89 -20.08 18.54 -14.92
C GLU A 89 -20.72 17.25 -15.46
N GLY A 90 -21.69 17.40 -16.37
CA GLY A 90 -22.51 16.30 -16.87
C GLY A 90 -23.60 15.84 -15.90
N VAL A 91 -23.81 16.52 -14.77
CA VAL A 91 -25.00 16.37 -13.91
C VAL A 91 -25.92 17.57 -14.12
N VAL A 92 -25.45 18.77 -13.79
CA VAL A 92 -26.23 20.02 -13.91
C VAL A 92 -26.69 20.31 -15.34
N SER A 93 -25.88 19.96 -16.34
CA SER A 93 -26.20 20.19 -17.75
C SER A 93 -25.39 19.24 -18.62
N ASN A 94 -25.86 19.03 -19.86
CA ASN A 94 -25.18 18.21 -20.87
C ASN A 94 -24.87 16.79 -20.37
N ILE A 95 -25.86 16.12 -19.77
CA ILE A 95 -25.74 14.71 -19.42
C ILE A 95 -25.29 13.91 -20.66
N ASP A 96 -24.15 13.23 -20.54
CA ASP A 96 -23.74 12.23 -21.52
C ASP A 96 -24.51 10.94 -21.25
N TRP A 97 -25.65 10.80 -21.93
CA TRP A 97 -26.54 9.65 -21.82
C TRP A 97 -25.92 8.31 -22.22
N ASN A 98 -24.70 8.31 -22.77
CA ASN A 98 -23.95 7.10 -23.15
C ASN A 98 -22.77 6.81 -22.21
N ASN A 99 -22.55 7.62 -21.18
CA ASN A 99 -21.53 7.37 -20.17
C ASN A 99 -22.00 6.27 -19.21
N ALA A 100 -21.04 5.56 -18.60
CA ALA A 100 -21.31 4.45 -17.70
C ALA A 100 -22.28 4.80 -16.55
N ALA A 101 -22.11 5.96 -15.90
CA ALA A 101 -22.97 6.37 -14.79
C ALA A 101 -24.42 6.61 -15.24
N ALA A 102 -24.65 7.25 -16.39
CA ALA A 102 -25.98 7.48 -16.94
C ALA A 102 -26.64 6.16 -17.34
N LEU A 103 -25.91 5.26 -18.01
CA LEU A 103 -26.42 3.95 -18.41
C LEU A 103 -26.80 3.06 -17.23
N GLU A 104 -26.04 3.14 -16.13
CA GLU A 104 -26.23 2.32 -14.92
C GLU A 104 -27.28 2.89 -13.95
N PHE A 105 -27.53 4.21 -13.91
CA PHE A 105 -28.49 4.81 -12.97
C PHE A 105 -29.71 5.48 -13.62
N LEU A 106 -29.61 5.91 -14.88
CA LEU A 106 -30.69 6.56 -15.64
C LEU A 106 -31.22 5.68 -16.78
N GLY A 107 -30.62 4.50 -17.00
CA GLY A 107 -31.04 3.51 -17.99
C GLY A 107 -30.50 3.74 -19.40
N ALA A 108 -30.78 2.79 -20.29
CA ALA A 108 -30.35 2.85 -21.68
C ALA A 108 -31.09 3.97 -22.46
N PRO A 109 -30.45 4.63 -23.44
CA PRO A 109 -31.10 5.60 -24.31
C PRO A 109 -32.39 5.07 -24.95
N ALA A 110 -32.46 3.77 -25.27
CA ALA A 110 -33.65 3.16 -25.83
C ALA A 110 -34.88 3.21 -24.90
N THR A 111 -34.68 3.25 -23.58
CA THR A 111 -35.76 3.21 -22.57
C THR A 111 -35.89 4.50 -21.76
N ASN A 112 -34.95 5.45 -21.88
CA ASN A 112 -35.04 6.73 -21.18
C ASN A 112 -35.18 7.97 -22.06
N LYS A 113 -35.10 7.84 -23.40
CA LYS A 113 -35.11 8.97 -24.35
C LYS A 113 -36.23 9.98 -24.09
N ASP A 114 -37.44 9.50 -23.83
CA ASP A 114 -38.62 10.34 -23.64
C ASP A 114 -38.64 11.07 -22.28
N GLN A 115 -37.72 10.75 -21.37
CA GLN A 115 -37.58 11.35 -20.04
C GLN A 115 -36.26 12.12 -19.86
N GLN A 116 -35.41 12.18 -20.89
CA GLN A 116 -34.09 12.83 -20.76
C GLN A 116 -34.21 14.32 -20.45
N SER A 117 -35.17 15.02 -21.06
CA SER A 117 -35.43 16.43 -20.78
C SER A 117 -35.90 16.67 -19.35
N GLU A 118 -36.79 15.81 -18.86
CA GLU A 118 -37.38 15.87 -17.53
C GLU A 118 -36.31 15.62 -16.46
N ILE A 119 -35.51 14.56 -16.62
CA ILE A 119 -34.38 14.23 -15.73
C ILE A 119 -33.34 15.37 -15.74
N GLN A 120 -32.99 15.90 -16.91
CA GLN A 120 -32.05 17.03 -16.98
C GLN A 120 -32.61 18.27 -16.24
N ALA A 121 -33.91 18.54 -16.38
CA ALA A 121 -34.56 19.65 -15.69
C ALA A 121 -34.57 19.46 -14.16
N VAL A 122 -34.68 18.23 -13.65
CA VAL A 122 -34.54 17.92 -12.22
C VAL A 122 -33.15 18.36 -11.71
N PHE A 123 -32.07 17.95 -12.39
CA PHE A 123 -30.71 18.30 -11.97
C PHE A 123 -30.38 19.78 -12.17
N GLU A 124 -30.83 20.40 -13.26
CA GLU A 124 -30.71 21.83 -13.50
C GLU A 124 -31.35 22.64 -12.37
N ASN A 125 -32.58 22.28 -11.98
CA ASN A 125 -33.27 22.95 -10.89
C ASN A 125 -32.60 22.68 -9.53
N THR A 126 -32.21 21.43 -9.26
CA THR A 126 -31.55 21.06 -8.00
C THR A 126 -30.21 21.79 -7.81
N ALA A 127 -29.45 22.03 -8.87
CA ALA A 127 -28.22 22.84 -8.82
C ALA A 127 -28.48 24.32 -8.47
N THR A 128 -29.73 24.80 -8.55
CA THR A 128 -30.12 26.13 -8.06
C THR A 128 -30.53 26.15 -6.59
N VAL A 129 -30.63 24.98 -5.94
CA VAL A 129 -31.02 24.80 -4.53
C VAL A 129 -29.81 25.08 -3.64
N ILE A 130 -29.35 26.32 -3.71
CA ILE A 130 -28.35 26.95 -2.84
C ILE A 130 -28.63 28.45 -2.81
N TYR A 131 -28.00 29.21 -1.91
CA TYR A 131 -28.30 30.63 -1.75
C TYR A 131 -28.04 31.45 -3.05
N SER A 132 -28.80 32.55 -3.24
CA SER A 132 -28.64 33.51 -4.34
C SER A 132 -28.66 34.95 -3.82
N ASN A 133 -27.90 35.84 -4.45
CA ASN A 133 -27.89 37.28 -4.16
C ASN A 133 -28.84 38.08 -5.08
N ILE A 134 -29.41 37.45 -6.10
CA ILE A 134 -30.30 38.12 -7.08
C ILE A 134 -31.78 37.95 -6.73
N ASN A 135 -32.18 36.86 -6.05
CA ASN A 135 -33.58 36.67 -5.66
C ASN A 135 -33.89 37.35 -4.31
N PRO A 136 -34.75 38.41 -4.27
CA PRO A 136 -35.19 39.03 -3.02
C PRO A 136 -36.20 38.18 -2.21
N PHE A 137 -36.70 37.08 -2.76
CA PHE A 137 -37.65 36.16 -2.14
C PHE A 137 -37.11 34.72 -2.17
N PRO A 138 -36.15 34.38 -1.29
CA PRO A 138 -35.56 33.03 -1.27
C PRO A 138 -36.61 31.97 -0.94
N HIS A 139 -36.43 30.79 -1.51
CA HIS A 139 -37.19 29.60 -1.13
C HIS A 139 -36.58 29.00 0.13
N TRP A 140 -37.42 28.58 1.07
CA TRP A 140 -36.96 28.16 2.40
C TRP A 140 -37.20 26.66 2.60
N ILE A 141 -36.19 25.94 3.05
CA ILE A 141 -36.30 24.55 3.51
C ILE A 141 -36.07 24.52 5.01
N LYS A 142 -37.05 24.03 5.77
CA LYS A 142 -36.95 23.93 7.22
C LYS A 142 -36.18 22.69 7.63
N ILE A 143 -35.22 22.83 8.53
CA ILE A 143 -34.39 21.72 9.01
C ILE A 143 -34.87 21.26 10.38
N ARG A 144 -35.19 19.99 10.51
CA ARG A 144 -35.68 19.42 11.77
C ARG A 144 -34.78 18.31 12.27
N CYS A 145 -34.70 18.23 13.59
CA CYS A 145 -34.02 17.17 14.32
C CYS A 145 -34.87 16.69 15.51
N ASP A 146 -36.09 17.21 15.65
CA ASP A 146 -37.08 16.86 16.68
C ASP A 146 -37.99 15.70 16.28
N ASP A 147 -37.92 15.26 15.02
CA ASP A 147 -38.70 14.15 14.47
C ASP A 147 -40.22 14.31 14.72
N PRO A 148 -40.87 15.33 14.10
CA PRO A 148 -42.28 15.59 14.32
C PRO A 148 -43.19 14.43 13.92
N SER A 149 -42.74 13.59 12.99
CA SER A 149 -43.45 12.38 12.56
C SER A 149 -43.23 11.18 13.46
N ASN A 150 -42.27 11.25 14.40
CA ASN A 150 -41.93 10.19 15.34
C ASN A 150 -41.55 8.87 14.63
N ILE A 151 -40.77 8.96 13.55
CA ILE A 151 -40.30 7.81 12.75
C ILE A 151 -38.79 7.59 12.82
N CYS A 152 -38.02 8.53 13.39
CA CYS A 152 -36.60 8.31 13.65
C CYS A 152 -36.40 7.27 14.77
N PRO A 153 -35.40 6.38 14.64
CA PRO A 153 -35.02 5.44 15.69
C PRO A 153 -34.51 6.19 16.94
N LYS A 154 -34.96 5.80 18.15
CA LYS A 154 -34.73 6.57 19.40
C LYS A 154 -33.54 6.15 20.28
N SER A 155 -32.86 5.05 19.97
CA SER A 155 -31.53 4.60 20.46
C SER A 155 -31.39 3.10 20.16
N ASN A 156 -30.17 2.55 20.22
CA ASN A 156 -29.90 1.11 20.03
C ASN A 156 -30.67 0.13 20.95
N GLN A 157 -31.42 0.60 21.97
CA GLN A 157 -32.18 -0.27 22.89
C GLN A 157 -33.70 -0.24 22.71
N ASP A 158 -34.26 0.76 22.02
CA ASP A 158 -35.68 0.82 21.67
C ASP A 158 -35.84 0.73 20.16
N ASP A 159 -34.99 -0.09 19.54
CA ASP A 159 -35.20 -0.55 18.19
C ASP A 159 -36.34 -1.57 18.21
N PRO A 160 -37.52 -1.29 17.61
CA PRO A 160 -38.53 -2.33 17.35
C PRO A 160 -37.98 -3.47 16.46
N CYS A 161 -36.74 -3.35 15.99
CA CYS A 161 -35.96 -4.35 15.27
C CYS A 161 -34.80 -4.99 16.07
N GLN A 162 -34.72 -4.85 17.40
CA GLN A 162 -33.95 -5.77 18.26
C GLN A 162 -34.83 -6.44 19.31
N SER A 163 -35.15 -7.73 19.11
CA SER A 163 -35.68 -8.53 20.21
C SER A 163 -34.55 -8.97 21.13
N SER A 164 -34.74 -8.70 22.42
CA SER A 164 -33.95 -9.18 23.53
C SER A 164 -33.58 -10.67 23.44
N SER A 165 -32.31 -10.93 23.74
CA SER A 165 -31.70 -12.18 24.18
C SER A 165 -32.62 -13.42 24.32
N SER A 166 -32.21 -14.48 23.63
CA SER A 166 -32.57 -15.91 23.80
C SER A 166 -33.78 -16.45 23.02
N LYS A 167 -33.50 -17.14 21.91
CA LYS A 167 -33.81 -18.57 21.70
C LYS A 167 -33.24 -19.11 20.38
N ARG A 168 -33.05 -20.43 20.37
CA ARG A 168 -32.32 -21.28 19.42
C ARG A 168 -33.06 -21.46 18.09
N ASP A 169 -32.31 -21.87 17.07
CA ASP A 169 -32.67 -22.31 15.73
C ASP A 169 -33.22 -21.26 14.74
N GLY A 170 -32.48 -21.08 13.63
CA GLY A 170 -32.94 -20.41 12.41
C GLY A 170 -32.70 -18.90 12.37
N GLN A 171 -31.87 -18.46 11.42
CA GLN A 171 -31.45 -17.08 11.17
C GLN A 171 -32.60 -16.04 11.22
N ALA A 172 -32.41 -14.95 11.98
CA ALA A 172 -33.22 -13.74 11.88
C ALA A 172 -32.37 -12.59 11.30
N LYS A 173 -32.81 -12.05 10.16
CA LYS A 173 -32.17 -10.97 9.38
C LYS A 173 -31.99 -9.70 10.23
N ALA A 174 -30.81 -9.09 10.16
CA ALA A 174 -30.59 -7.72 10.64
C ALA A 174 -31.52 -6.75 9.89
N LYS A 175 -32.13 -5.79 10.59
CA LYS A 175 -33.06 -4.80 10.02
C LYS A 175 -32.56 -3.36 10.23
N THR A 176 -33.05 -2.48 9.37
CA THR A 176 -32.51 -1.18 8.92
C THR A 176 -32.94 0.05 9.78
N THR A 177 -32.04 1.02 9.99
CA THR A 177 -32.14 2.33 10.73
C THR A 177 -32.42 3.60 9.88
N LEU A 178 -33.66 4.13 9.82
CA LEU A 178 -33.98 5.38 9.08
C LEU A 178 -33.00 6.55 9.37
N LEU A 179 -32.49 7.22 8.32
CA LEU A 179 -31.43 8.24 8.43
C LEU A 179 -31.94 9.69 8.32
N ALA A 180 -32.94 9.94 7.48
CA ALA A 180 -33.60 11.22 7.28
C ALA A 180 -34.97 10.99 6.62
N TYR A 181 -35.78 12.04 6.52
CA TYR A 181 -37.00 12.05 5.69
C TYR A 181 -37.38 13.48 5.31
N ALA A 182 -38.08 13.65 4.19
CA ALA A 182 -38.48 14.96 3.67
C ALA A 182 -39.98 15.05 3.39
N THR A 183 -40.56 16.24 3.60
CA THR A 183 -41.94 16.52 3.22
C THR A 183 -42.06 17.89 2.55
N ASN A 184 -43.02 18.00 1.64
CA ASN A 184 -43.33 19.28 0.97
C ASN A 184 -44.07 20.27 1.88
N VAL A 185 -44.37 19.88 3.12
CA VAL A 185 -45.16 20.66 4.09
C VAL A 185 -44.63 20.38 5.50
N ASP A 186 -44.04 21.40 6.14
CA ASP A 186 -43.66 21.36 7.56
C ASP A 186 -44.91 21.43 8.47
N PRO A 187 -45.00 20.62 9.54
CA PRO A 187 -46.18 20.57 10.40
C PRO A 187 -46.44 21.85 11.19
N ASP A 188 -45.40 22.64 11.50
CA ASP A 188 -45.55 23.92 12.21
C ASP A 188 -45.56 25.12 11.24
N SER A 189 -45.15 24.91 10.00
CA SER A 189 -44.97 25.95 8.98
C SER A 189 -45.42 25.43 7.61
N PRO A 190 -46.72 25.19 7.38
CA PRO A 190 -47.23 24.46 6.21
C PRO A 190 -46.95 25.10 4.84
N SER A 191 -46.41 26.32 4.82
CA SER A 191 -46.01 27.03 3.60
C SER A 191 -44.60 26.66 3.12
N TYR A 192 -43.84 25.88 3.89
CA TYR A 192 -42.47 25.52 3.58
C TYR A 192 -42.26 24.01 3.63
N PRO A 193 -41.42 23.46 2.74
CA PRO A 193 -40.95 22.08 2.86
C PRO A 193 -40.03 21.91 4.07
N MET A 194 -39.89 20.68 4.54
CA MET A 194 -38.93 20.31 5.59
C MET A 194 -38.10 19.09 5.23
N ILE A 195 -36.91 19.02 5.82
CA ILE A 195 -36.09 17.81 5.92
C ILE A 195 -35.84 17.56 7.40
N ASN A 196 -36.17 16.37 7.88
CA ASN A 196 -35.84 15.92 9.23
C ASN A 196 -34.67 14.94 9.19
N LEU A 197 -33.68 15.15 10.07
CA LEU A 197 -32.45 14.36 10.12
C LEU A 197 -32.40 13.52 11.40
N CYS A 198 -32.29 12.20 11.24
CA CYS A 198 -32.21 11.25 12.36
C CYS A 198 -30.75 11.06 12.84
N GLU A 199 -30.56 10.34 13.95
CA GLU A 199 -29.23 10.12 14.55
C GLU A 199 -28.21 9.55 13.55
N GLY A 200 -28.63 8.59 12.72
CA GLY A 200 -27.78 7.95 11.72
C GLY A 200 -27.25 8.91 10.64
N PHE A 201 -27.90 10.03 10.36
CA PHE A 201 -27.36 11.06 9.47
C PHE A 201 -26.04 11.62 10.01
N PHE A 202 -25.99 11.92 11.32
CA PHE A 202 -24.85 12.61 11.93
C PHE A 202 -23.60 11.73 12.12
N THR A 203 -23.75 10.41 12.00
CA THR A 203 -22.65 9.43 12.07
C THR A 203 -22.01 9.14 10.71
N ARG A 204 -22.65 9.56 9.60
CA ARG A 204 -22.11 9.40 8.24
C ARG A 204 -20.95 10.37 7.97
N ARG A 205 -20.04 9.95 7.08
CA ARG A 205 -18.89 10.75 6.63
C ARG A 205 -19.34 12.01 5.88
N SER A 206 -18.50 13.05 5.88
CA SER A 206 -18.64 14.15 4.91
C SER A 206 -18.37 13.63 3.50
N LEU A 207 -18.73 14.39 2.45
CA LEU A 207 -18.38 13.99 1.08
C LEU A 207 -16.86 13.89 0.90
N ALA A 208 -16.09 14.84 1.43
CA ALA A 208 -14.63 14.84 1.36
C ALA A 208 -14.00 13.61 2.04
N ASP A 209 -14.48 13.26 3.24
CA ASP A 209 -14.02 12.08 3.97
C ASP A 209 -14.40 10.78 3.25
N ALA A 210 -15.59 10.74 2.62
CA ALA A 210 -16.03 9.56 1.87
C ALA A 210 -15.26 9.39 0.56
N ILE A 211 -14.91 10.49 -0.14
CA ILE A 211 -13.98 10.43 -1.28
C ILE A 211 -12.62 9.91 -0.83
N SER A 212 -12.09 10.41 0.29
CA SER A 212 -10.81 9.95 0.84
C SER A 212 -10.86 8.49 1.25
N PHE A 213 -11.94 8.07 1.91
CA PHE A 213 -12.17 6.69 2.34
C PHE A 213 -12.31 5.74 1.15
N GLY A 214 -13.16 6.05 0.18
CA GLY A 214 -13.33 5.23 -1.02
C GLY A 214 -12.06 5.17 -1.88
N ASN A 215 -11.34 6.28 -2.01
CA ASN A 215 -10.09 6.32 -2.78
C ASN A 215 -8.89 5.64 -2.09
N ALA A 216 -8.96 5.39 -0.77
CA ALA A 216 -7.95 4.63 -0.05
C ALA A 216 -7.98 3.13 -0.36
N TYR A 217 -9.11 2.61 -0.85
CA TYR A 217 -9.24 1.22 -1.25
C TYR A 217 -8.55 0.93 -2.60
N ARG A 218 -8.12 -0.31 -2.80
CA ARG A 218 -7.68 -0.85 -4.10
C ARG A 218 -8.87 -1.49 -4.83
N TYR A 219 -8.77 -1.68 -6.14
CA TYR A 219 -9.76 -2.45 -6.90
C TYR A 219 -9.79 -3.91 -6.40
N PRO A 220 -10.95 -4.61 -6.30
CA PRO A 220 -12.30 -4.17 -6.68
C PRO A 220 -12.98 -3.23 -5.67
N GLU A 221 -12.52 -3.17 -4.41
CA GLU A 221 -13.16 -2.36 -3.35
C GLU A 221 -13.29 -0.88 -3.70
N LYS A 222 -12.29 -0.30 -4.39
CA LYS A 222 -12.33 1.07 -4.92
C LYS A 222 -13.46 1.30 -5.94
N ALA A 223 -13.87 0.25 -6.64
CA ALA A 223 -14.96 0.34 -7.60
C ALA A 223 -16.34 0.12 -6.96
N LYS A 224 -16.43 -0.15 -5.66
CA LYS A 224 -17.71 -0.20 -4.94
C LYS A 224 -18.20 1.20 -4.64
N LEU A 225 -19.25 1.63 -5.34
CA LEU A 225 -19.83 2.96 -5.15
C LEU A 225 -20.33 3.18 -3.71
N SER A 226 -20.71 2.10 -3.01
CA SER A 226 -21.08 2.09 -1.59
C SER A 226 -20.00 2.65 -0.66
N ASN A 227 -18.72 2.50 -1.03
CA ASN A 227 -17.61 3.05 -0.22
C ASN A 227 -17.57 4.58 -0.25
N TYR A 228 -18.33 5.21 -1.13
CA TYR A 228 -18.41 6.67 -1.26
C TYR A 228 -19.67 7.26 -0.63
N ASP A 229 -20.49 6.45 0.06
CA ASP A 229 -21.70 6.94 0.73
C ASP A 229 -21.37 7.97 1.82
N ASN A 230 -22.13 9.06 1.82
CA ASN A 230 -21.84 10.23 2.63
C ASN A 230 -23.09 11.06 2.93
N ARG A 231 -22.95 11.99 3.88
CA ARG A 231 -24.03 12.92 4.28
C ARG A 231 -24.55 13.78 3.13
N GLY A 232 -23.69 14.22 2.20
CA GLY A 232 -24.08 15.05 1.07
C GLY A 232 -24.98 14.32 0.06
N ALA A 233 -24.63 13.08 -0.29
CA ALA A 233 -25.46 12.24 -1.17
C ALA A 233 -26.80 11.89 -0.51
N LEU A 234 -26.80 11.60 0.79
CA LEU A 234 -28.02 11.39 1.57
C LEU A 234 -28.89 12.66 1.63
N PHE A 235 -28.29 13.83 1.85
CA PHE A 235 -29.04 15.09 1.85
C PHE A 235 -29.61 15.40 0.46
N LEU A 236 -28.87 15.06 -0.61
CA LEU A 236 -29.34 15.21 -1.99
C LEU A 236 -30.52 14.29 -2.30
N HIS A 237 -30.52 13.06 -1.78
CA HIS A 237 -31.67 12.15 -1.86
C HIS A 237 -32.93 12.82 -1.29
N GLU A 238 -32.84 13.35 -0.06
CA GLU A 238 -33.96 14.05 0.59
C GLU A 238 -34.44 15.29 -0.18
N LEU A 239 -33.51 16.01 -0.81
CA LEU A 239 -33.87 17.14 -1.67
C LEU A 239 -34.75 16.70 -2.83
N PHE A 240 -34.54 15.54 -3.44
CA PHE A 240 -35.35 15.11 -4.58
C PHE A 240 -36.82 14.89 -4.23
N HIS A 241 -37.18 14.55 -2.99
CA HIS A 241 -38.59 14.48 -2.59
C HIS A 241 -39.30 15.84 -2.55
N LEU A 242 -38.52 16.93 -2.45
CA LEU A 242 -39.06 18.28 -2.39
C LEU A 242 -39.34 18.82 -3.79
N ASN A 243 -40.59 19.23 -4.02
CA ASN A 243 -41.06 19.84 -5.27
C ASN A 243 -40.21 21.03 -5.70
N VAL A 244 -39.74 21.83 -4.73
CA VAL A 244 -38.89 23.00 -4.98
C VAL A 244 -37.52 22.62 -5.54
N ALA A 245 -37.02 21.41 -5.27
CA ALA A 245 -35.72 20.93 -5.73
C ALA A 245 -35.86 20.04 -6.97
N ALA A 246 -36.82 19.12 -7.00
CA ALA A 246 -37.04 18.24 -8.15
C ALA A 246 -37.83 18.85 -9.32
N ASN A 247 -38.28 20.11 -9.21
CA ASN A 247 -39.10 20.77 -10.23
C ASN A 247 -40.40 19.98 -10.53
N SER A 248 -41.06 19.52 -9.46
CA SER A 248 -42.23 18.64 -9.48
C SER A 248 -43.43 19.26 -8.75
N PRO A 249 -44.68 18.78 -8.94
CA PRO A 249 -45.14 17.75 -9.87
C PRO A 249 -45.35 18.24 -11.32
N ASP A 250 -45.02 19.49 -11.64
CA ASP A 250 -45.13 20.08 -12.97
C ASP A 250 -43.87 20.92 -13.23
N PRO A 251 -43.09 20.69 -14.31
CA PRO A 251 -43.33 19.73 -15.40
C PRO A 251 -42.96 18.27 -15.08
N ASN A 252 -42.21 18.00 -14.01
CA ASN A 252 -41.71 16.65 -13.72
C ASN A 252 -42.63 15.91 -12.73
N PRO A 253 -42.81 14.60 -12.85
CA PRO A 253 -43.52 13.83 -11.83
C PRO A 253 -42.82 13.94 -10.46
N SER A 254 -43.57 13.72 -9.38
CA SER A 254 -42.97 13.62 -8.04
C SER A 254 -41.94 12.49 -7.97
N VAL A 255 -40.82 12.79 -7.33
CA VAL A 255 -39.77 11.83 -6.99
C VAL A 255 -40.06 11.24 -5.62
N LEU A 256 -40.00 9.91 -5.54
CA LEU A 256 -40.44 9.09 -4.43
C LEU A 256 -39.38 8.01 -4.17
N ASP A 257 -39.62 7.23 -3.13
CA ASP A 257 -38.90 5.99 -2.87
C ASP A 257 -39.67 4.81 -3.45
N LEU A 258 -39.20 4.34 -4.60
CA LEU A 258 -39.91 3.31 -5.35
C LEU A 258 -39.52 1.92 -4.85
N ASN A 259 -40.50 1.03 -4.74
CA ASN A 259 -40.26 -0.38 -4.44
C ASN A 259 -40.17 -1.22 -5.71
N ILE A 260 -39.23 -2.16 -5.72
CA ILE A 260 -39.06 -3.17 -6.78
C ILE A 260 -39.21 -4.59 -6.23
N LYS A 261 -39.80 -5.46 -7.05
CA LYS A 261 -39.91 -6.90 -6.82
C LYS A 261 -38.95 -7.65 -7.73
N ILE A 262 -37.97 -8.32 -7.12
CA ILE A 262 -36.95 -9.12 -7.81
C ILE A 262 -37.20 -10.59 -7.48
N LYS A 263 -37.46 -11.43 -8.48
CA LYS A 263 -37.45 -12.89 -8.29
C LYS A 263 -36.01 -13.36 -8.05
N PHE A 264 -35.77 -14.27 -7.12
CA PHE A 264 -34.46 -14.88 -6.88
C PHE A 264 -34.58 -16.36 -6.55
N GLY A 265 -33.58 -17.17 -6.94
CA GLY A 265 -33.63 -18.63 -6.78
C GLY A 265 -34.87 -19.25 -7.44
N ARG A 266 -35.31 -20.43 -6.95
CA ARG A 266 -36.43 -21.16 -7.60
C ARG A 266 -37.83 -20.63 -7.27
N ASN A 267 -38.03 -19.88 -6.17
CA ASN A 267 -39.35 -19.40 -5.74
C ASN A 267 -39.31 -18.09 -4.89
N GLY A 268 -38.15 -17.46 -4.70
CA GLY A 268 -38.01 -16.29 -3.84
C GLY A 268 -38.48 -15.00 -4.54
N ILE A 269 -39.10 -14.09 -3.79
CA ILE A 269 -39.38 -12.72 -4.22
C ILE A 269 -38.79 -11.78 -3.17
N LEU A 270 -37.85 -10.93 -3.58
CA LEU A 270 -37.37 -9.81 -2.79
C LEU A 270 -38.23 -8.60 -3.14
N ASP A 271 -39.01 -8.12 -2.17
CA ASP A 271 -39.75 -6.86 -2.21
C ASP A 271 -38.95 -5.84 -1.41
N THR A 272 -38.35 -4.85 -2.09
CA THR A 272 -37.38 -3.93 -1.48
C THR A 272 -37.49 -2.53 -2.09
N PRO A 273 -37.17 -1.46 -1.32
CA PRO A 273 -36.88 -0.16 -1.90
C PRO A 273 -35.79 -0.26 -2.96
N ALA A 274 -35.91 0.54 -4.00
CA ALA A 274 -34.91 0.72 -5.05
C ALA A 274 -33.74 1.59 -4.52
N TYR A 275 -33.14 1.14 -3.41
CA TYR A 275 -32.07 1.82 -2.70
C TYR A 275 -30.71 1.14 -2.89
N GLY A 276 -29.67 1.95 -2.80
CA GLY A 276 -28.29 1.53 -2.95
C GLY A 276 -27.91 1.26 -4.41
N PRO A 277 -26.62 1.06 -4.68
CA PRO A 277 -26.11 0.85 -6.03
C PRO A 277 -26.74 -0.35 -6.75
N LEU A 278 -27.08 -1.43 -6.06
CA LEU A 278 -27.65 -2.62 -6.71
C LEU A 278 -29.08 -2.38 -7.22
N ALA A 279 -29.99 -1.99 -6.33
CA ALA A 279 -31.41 -1.93 -6.65
C ALA A 279 -31.71 -0.80 -7.66
N THR A 280 -30.99 0.32 -7.55
CA THR A 280 -31.05 1.43 -8.52
C THR A 280 -30.56 0.99 -9.91
N LYS A 281 -29.47 0.21 -10.00
CA LYS A 281 -28.98 -0.37 -11.26
C LYS A 281 -29.92 -1.40 -11.86
N VAL A 282 -30.54 -2.24 -11.03
CA VAL A 282 -31.56 -3.21 -11.47
C VAL A 282 -32.77 -2.47 -12.05
N LEU A 283 -33.24 -1.40 -11.40
CA LEU A 283 -34.34 -0.57 -11.90
C LEU A 283 -33.97 0.08 -13.25
N ALA A 284 -32.75 0.61 -13.39
CA ALA A 284 -32.28 1.26 -14.61
C ALA A 284 -32.13 0.29 -15.80
N ARG A 285 -31.84 -0.99 -15.55
CA ARG A 285 -31.72 -2.03 -16.59
C ARG A 285 -33.03 -2.65 -17.05
N TRP A 286 -34.14 -2.37 -16.35
CA TRP A 286 -35.43 -2.95 -16.66
C TRP A 286 -35.90 -2.61 -18.08
N GLN A 287 -36.41 -3.60 -18.82
CA GLN A 287 -36.76 -3.45 -20.24
C GLN A 287 -37.99 -2.55 -20.51
N GLY A 288 -38.81 -2.29 -19.50
CA GLY A 288 -40.10 -1.62 -19.69
C GLY A 288 -41.22 -2.58 -20.08
N ASN A 289 -42.47 -2.16 -19.90
CA ASN A 289 -43.60 -2.81 -20.55
C ASN A 289 -44.72 -1.80 -20.87
N SER A 290 -45.57 -2.15 -21.83
CA SER A 290 -46.62 -1.26 -22.31
C SER A 290 -47.72 -0.93 -21.27
N ALA A 291 -47.77 -1.66 -20.15
CA ALA A 291 -48.78 -1.47 -19.11
C ALA A 291 -48.34 -0.48 -18.02
N VAL A 292 -47.05 -0.44 -17.68
CA VAL A 292 -46.54 0.35 -16.53
C VAL A 292 -45.38 1.31 -16.88
N GLY A 293 -44.98 1.38 -18.16
CA GLY A 293 -44.03 2.38 -18.66
C GLY A 293 -42.63 1.84 -18.97
N THR A 294 -41.69 2.75 -19.20
CA THR A 294 -40.28 2.48 -19.53
C THR A 294 -39.38 2.63 -18.30
N ALA A 295 -38.14 2.11 -18.32
CA ALA A 295 -37.19 2.37 -17.22
C ALA A 295 -36.99 3.87 -16.95
N GLY A 296 -36.91 4.71 -18.01
CA GLY A 296 -36.84 6.17 -17.88
C GLY A 296 -37.94 6.78 -17.02
N PHE A 297 -39.19 6.30 -17.20
CA PHE A 297 -40.33 6.75 -16.41
C PHE A 297 -40.20 6.44 -14.91
N TRP A 298 -39.53 5.36 -14.54
CA TRP A 298 -39.34 4.94 -13.15
C TRP A 298 -38.10 5.58 -12.52
N VAL A 299 -36.95 5.59 -13.20
CA VAL A 299 -35.71 6.16 -12.64
C VAL A 299 -35.82 7.67 -12.42
N GLN A 300 -36.56 8.41 -13.26
CA GLN A 300 -36.80 9.84 -13.04
C GLN A 300 -37.64 10.12 -11.77
N ARG A 301 -38.30 9.09 -11.23
CA ARG A 301 -39.18 9.16 -10.06
C ARG A 301 -38.58 8.50 -8.83
N ASN A 302 -37.36 7.95 -8.90
CA ASN A 302 -36.70 7.34 -7.75
C ASN A 302 -35.58 8.24 -7.24
N ALA A 303 -35.68 8.72 -5.99
CA ALA A 303 -34.71 9.66 -5.42
C ALA A 303 -33.29 9.10 -5.44
N ASP A 304 -33.16 7.81 -5.12
CA ASP A 304 -31.87 7.18 -4.99
C ASP A 304 -31.16 6.92 -6.33
N ASN A 305 -31.92 6.68 -7.43
CA ASN A 305 -31.33 6.63 -8.77
C ASN A 305 -30.69 7.98 -9.15
N LEU A 306 -31.36 9.09 -8.83
CA LEU A 306 -30.87 10.42 -9.12
C LEU A 306 -29.67 10.79 -8.22
N ALA A 307 -29.72 10.45 -6.94
CA ALA A 307 -28.64 10.70 -5.99
C ALA A 307 -27.38 9.89 -6.32
N TYR A 308 -27.51 8.59 -6.61
CA TYR A 308 -26.36 7.76 -6.99
C TYR A 308 -25.78 8.11 -8.37
N TYR A 309 -26.59 8.60 -9.31
CA TYR A 309 -26.06 9.16 -10.56
C TYR A 309 -25.14 10.35 -10.28
N ALA A 310 -25.59 11.33 -9.49
CA ALA A 310 -24.82 12.51 -9.15
C ALA A 310 -23.55 12.15 -8.34
N LEU A 311 -23.68 11.23 -7.36
CA LEU A 311 -22.55 10.73 -6.58
C LEU A 311 -21.52 10.03 -7.48
N ALA A 312 -21.94 9.12 -8.35
CA ALA A 312 -21.04 8.40 -9.24
C ALA A 312 -20.29 9.36 -10.18
N LYS A 313 -20.99 10.35 -10.75
CA LYS A 313 -20.38 11.39 -11.58
C LYS A 313 -19.35 12.21 -10.80
N TYR A 314 -19.65 12.60 -9.57
CA TYR A 314 -18.69 13.33 -8.73
C TYR A 314 -17.48 12.46 -8.39
N VAL A 315 -17.68 11.21 -7.97
CA VAL A 315 -16.60 10.24 -7.69
C VAL A 315 -15.70 10.06 -8.91
N MET A 316 -16.26 9.95 -10.12
CA MET A 316 -15.48 9.89 -11.37
C MET A 316 -14.52 11.09 -11.49
N THR A 317 -14.99 12.31 -11.19
CA THR A 317 -14.12 13.50 -11.25
C THR A 317 -12.98 13.47 -10.21
N LYS A 318 -13.17 12.76 -9.09
CA LYS A 318 -12.19 12.63 -8.00
C LYS A 318 -11.34 11.37 -8.07
N ASN A 319 -11.66 10.44 -8.98
CA ASN A 319 -10.98 9.17 -9.15
C ASN A 319 -10.40 9.01 -10.56
N GLY A 320 -9.76 10.07 -11.08
CA GLY A 320 -9.06 10.03 -12.37
C GLY A 320 -9.95 9.73 -13.58
N GLY A 321 -11.26 10.00 -13.51
CA GLY A 321 -12.24 9.70 -14.55
C GLY A 321 -12.80 8.28 -14.52
N ILE A 322 -12.41 7.45 -13.56
CA ILE A 322 -12.81 6.04 -13.47
C ILE A 322 -14.19 5.92 -12.81
N TYR A 323 -15.10 5.17 -13.43
CA TYR A 323 -16.44 4.89 -12.91
C TYR A 323 -16.40 3.75 -11.87
N PRO A 324 -16.89 3.96 -10.63
CA PRO A 324 -17.02 2.92 -9.61
C PRO A 324 -18.18 1.98 -9.97
N HIS A 325 -17.87 0.93 -10.72
CA HIS A 325 -18.86 0.11 -11.42
C HIS A 325 -19.46 -1.04 -10.60
N LEU A 326 -19.06 -1.25 -9.33
CA LEU A 326 -19.59 -2.33 -8.51
C LEU A 326 -20.82 -1.92 -7.67
N PRO A 327 -21.83 -2.79 -7.56
CA PRO A 327 -21.92 -4.12 -8.20
C PRO A 327 -22.25 -4.01 -9.70
N ILE A 328 -21.82 -5.01 -10.49
CA ILE A 328 -22.21 -5.15 -11.90
C ILE A 328 -23.49 -5.95 -11.99
N VAL A 329 -24.49 -5.43 -12.72
CA VAL A 329 -25.74 -6.15 -13.01
C VAL A 329 -25.68 -6.67 -14.44
N THR A 330 -25.97 -7.95 -14.69
CA THR A 330 -25.85 -8.56 -16.02
C THR A 330 -26.93 -9.60 -16.32
N TYR A 331 -27.10 -9.93 -17.60
CA TYR A 331 -27.94 -11.00 -18.11
C TYR A 331 -27.02 -12.18 -18.50
N GLU A 332 -27.01 -13.23 -17.68
CA GLU A 332 -26.33 -14.53 -17.88
C GLU A 332 -24.79 -14.48 -18.08
N ILE A 333 -24.04 -15.14 -17.18
CA ILE A 333 -22.61 -15.47 -17.35
C ILE A 333 -22.43 -16.97 -17.10
N ASP A 334 -21.65 -17.66 -17.95
CA ASP A 334 -21.15 -19.02 -17.67
C ASP A 334 -20.12 -18.97 -16.53
N GLY A 335 -20.50 -19.41 -15.32
CA GLY A 335 -19.61 -19.48 -14.15
C GLY A 335 -20.33 -19.25 -12.81
N PRO A 336 -19.75 -19.65 -11.66
CA PRO A 336 -20.39 -19.45 -10.37
C PRO A 336 -20.39 -17.94 -9.99
N PRO A 337 -21.54 -17.35 -9.62
CA PRO A 337 -21.58 -15.98 -9.10
C PRO A 337 -20.67 -15.76 -7.88
N HIS A 338 -19.93 -14.66 -7.90
CA HIS A 338 -19.22 -14.13 -6.73
C HIS A 338 -20.20 -13.33 -5.86
N PRO A 339 -20.45 -13.74 -4.59
CA PRO A 339 -21.35 -13.02 -3.71
C PRO A 339 -20.88 -11.57 -3.50
N GLY A 340 -21.74 -10.58 -3.76
CA GLY A 340 -21.54 -9.16 -3.43
C GLY A 340 -20.97 -8.24 -4.53
N SER A 341 -20.46 -8.77 -5.65
CA SER A 341 -19.85 -7.94 -6.73
C SER A 341 -20.51 -8.08 -8.11
N LEU A 342 -21.11 -9.23 -8.40
CA LEU A 342 -21.80 -9.54 -9.66
C LEU A 342 -23.24 -10.05 -9.44
N ALA A 343 -24.24 -9.29 -9.89
CA ALA A 343 -25.64 -9.69 -9.88
C ALA A 343 -26.07 -10.20 -11.28
N SER A 344 -26.13 -11.52 -11.45
CA SER A 344 -26.50 -12.16 -12.72
C SER A 344 -27.96 -12.60 -12.72
N PHE A 345 -28.72 -12.21 -13.74
CA PHE A 345 -30.10 -12.66 -13.95
C PHE A 345 -30.15 -13.74 -15.04
N VAL A 346 -31.03 -14.72 -14.87
CA VAL A 346 -31.22 -15.85 -15.78
C VAL A 346 -32.70 -15.93 -16.19
N THR A 347 -32.94 -16.36 -17.44
CA THR A 347 -34.29 -16.64 -17.94
C THR A 347 -34.44 -18.13 -18.22
N GLU A 348 -35.31 -18.81 -17.49
CA GLU A 348 -35.66 -20.22 -17.75
C GLU A 348 -37.15 -20.31 -18.13
N GLY A 349 -37.43 -20.55 -19.41
CA GLY A 349 -38.80 -20.56 -19.91
C GLY A 349 -39.45 -19.17 -19.82
N SER A 350 -40.48 -19.02 -18.97
CA SER A 350 -41.15 -17.74 -18.70
C SER A 350 -40.69 -17.06 -17.40
N ASP A 351 -39.73 -17.64 -16.68
CA ASP A 351 -39.25 -17.14 -15.40
C ASP A 351 -37.93 -16.38 -15.55
N PHE A 352 -37.95 -15.10 -15.19
CA PHE A 352 -36.78 -14.21 -15.09
C PHE A 352 -36.42 -14.00 -13.62
N TYR A 353 -35.22 -14.36 -13.19
CA TYR A 353 -34.82 -14.29 -11.78
C TYR A 353 -33.31 -14.04 -11.59
N LEU A 354 -32.95 -13.47 -10.43
CA LEU A 354 -31.57 -13.31 -9.97
C LEU A 354 -30.98 -14.67 -9.59
N ASN A 355 -29.88 -15.04 -10.23
CA ASN A 355 -29.14 -16.28 -10.00
C ASN A 355 -28.21 -16.14 -8.79
N THR A 356 -28.40 -16.97 -7.75
CA THR A 356 -27.66 -16.91 -6.47
C THR A 356 -26.96 -18.25 -6.19
N THR A 357 -25.66 -18.23 -5.87
CA THR A 357 -24.78 -19.41 -5.72
C THR A 357 -24.86 -20.16 -4.38
N SER A 358 -25.60 -19.65 -3.40
CA SER A 358 -25.77 -20.27 -2.08
C SER A 358 -27.17 -20.02 -1.54
N ASP A 359 -27.74 -21.03 -0.87
CA ASP A 359 -29.07 -21.08 -0.25
C ASP A 359 -29.65 -19.71 0.14
N ASP A 360 -30.52 -19.15 -0.70
CA ASP A 360 -31.46 -18.03 -0.45
C ASP A 360 -30.92 -16.77 0.29
N ASP A 361 -29.60 -16.62 0.45
CA ASP A 361 -29.00 -15.60 1.31
C ASP A 361 -28.66 -14.33 0.54
N ILE A 362 -29.67 -13.48 0.37
CA ILE A 362 -29.54 -12.16 -0.27
C ILE A 362 -28.83 -11.13 0.65
N THR A 363 -28.42 -11.51 1.86
CA THR A 363 -27.79 -10.58 2.83
C THR A 363 -26.41 -10.09 2.40
N VAL A 364 -25.73 -10.82 1.51
CA VAL A 364 -24.44 -10.39 0.94
C VAL A 364 -24.59 -9.12 0.08
N TRP A 365 -25.80 -8.86 -0.41
CA TRP A 365 -26.12 -7.70 -1.25
C TRP A 365 -26.74 -6.55 -0.46
N SER A 366 -27.08 -6.79 0.80
CA SER A 366 -27.36 -5.74 1.78
C SER A 366 -26.05 -5.38 2.47
N GLY A 367 -25.26 -4.50 1.85
CA GLY A 367 -24.38 -3.64 2.65
C GLY A 367 -25.20 -2.93 3.73
N ASP A 368 -24.60 -2.46 4.82
CA ASP A 368 -25.28 -1.70 5.88
C ASP A 368 -26.00 -0.45 5.32
N TYR A 369 -27.20 -0.69 4.78
CA TYR A 369 -28.09 0.24 4.15
C TYR A 369 -29.37 0.26 4.93
N PRO A 370 -29.44 1.17 5.89
CA PRO A 370 -30.60 1.24 6.72
C PRO A 370 -31.68 2.11 6.05
N GLY A 371 -32.40 1.53 5.07
CA GLY A 371 -33.68 2.06 4.60
C GLY A 371 -34.82 1.32 5.32
N CYS A 372 -35.48 1.97 6.26
CA CYS A 372 -36.88 1.66 6.53
C CYS A 372 -37.70 2.67 5.74
N ASP A 373 -38.77 2.18 5.12
CA ASP A 373 -39.86 2.93 4.51
C ASP A 373 -40.22 4.17 5.35
N ASP A 374 -40.01 5.38 4.83
CA ASP A 374 -40.41 6.65 5.44
C ASP A 374 -41.60 7.29 4.73
N ASP A 375 -42.42 6.48 4.06
CA ASP A 375 -43.60 6.89 3.32
C ASP A 375 -44.64 7.62 4.21
N LEU A 376 -44.43 8.92 4.38
CA LEU A 376 -45.42 9.86 4.89
C LEU A 376 -46.12 10.64 3.79
N VAL A 377 -46.09 10.11 2.56
CA VAL A 377 -47.08 10.46 1.54
C VAL A 377 -47.82 9.20 1.11
N VAL A 378 -48.68 8.72 2.02
CA VAL A 378 -49.88 7.93 1.68
C VAL A 378 -50.82 8.80 0.83
N SER A 379 -50.44 9.03 -0.43
CA SER A 379 -51.27 9.71 -1.42
C SER A 379 -50.85 9.41 -2.87
N ALA A 380 -50.18 8.29 -3.12
CA ALA A 380 -50.27 7.60 -4.40
C ALA A 380 -49.91 6.17 -4.09
N THR A 381 -50.66 5.20 -4.60
CA THR A 381 -50.24 3.80 -4.59
C THR A 381 -48.80 3.72 -5.09
N SER A 382 -47.81 3.52 -4.21
CA SER A 382 -46.44 3.16 -4.60
C SER A 382 -46.59 1.84 -5.33
N SER A 383 -46.72 1.94 -6.65
CA SER A 383 -46.87 0.81 -7.54
C SER A 383 -45.55 0.07 -7.47
N THR A 384 -45.51 -1.05 -6.76
CA THR A 384 -44.32 -1.90 -6.77
C THR A 384 -44.07 -2.40 -8.18
N LEU A 385 -42.90 -2.11 -8.74
CA LEU A 385 -42.53 -2.59 -10.07
C LEU A 385 -41.97 -4.01 -9.97
N SER A 386 -42.50 -4.94 -10.76
CA SER A 386 -41.90 -6.28 -10.87
C SER A 386 -40.84 -6.27 -11.97
N ILE A 387 -39.61 -6.67 -11.62
CA ILE A 387 -38.51 -6.80 -12.56
C ILE A 387 -38.67 -8.15 -13.29
N ASP A 388 -39.09 -8.10 -14.55
CA ASP A 388 -39.47 -9.25 -15.37
C ASP A 388 -38.60 -9.44 -16.63
N GLY A 389 -37.59 -8.58 -16.83
CA GLY A 389 -36.61 -8.70 -17.90
C GLY A 389 -35.71 -7.45 -17.98
N PHE A 390 -34.56 -7.60 -18.65
CA PHE A 390 -33.62 -6.52 -18.89
C PHE A 390 -33.53 -6.13 -20.36
N VAL A 391 -33.23 -4.85 -20.59
CA VAL A 391 -32.89 -4.33 -21.92
C VAL A 391 -31.72 -5.16 -22.50
N PRO A 392 -31.80 -5.63 -23.77
CA PRO A 392 -30.73 -6.41 -24.37
C PRO A 392 -29.46 -5.57 -24.53
N ALA A 393 -28.29 -6.22 -24.48
CA ALA A 393 -26.99 -5.55 -24.65
C ALA A 393 -26.89 -4.72 -25.95
N SER A 394 -27.60 -5.13 -27.02
CA SER A 394 -27.65 -4.41 -28.30
C SER A 394 -28.19 -2.98 -28.21
N ASP A 395 -28.94 -2.65 -27.16
CA ASP A 395 -29.55 -1.33 -26.97
C ASP A 395 -28.63 -0.40 -26.14
N TYR A 396 -27.48 -0.92 -25.69
CA TYR A 396 -26.41 -0.15 -25.08
C TYR A 396 -25.29 0.13 -26.10
N PRO A 397 -24.54 1.24 -25.95
CA PRO A 397 -23.39 1.52 -26.80
C PRO A 397 -22.34 0.41 -26.75
N ASP A 398 -21.75 0.04 -27.90
CA ASP A 398 -20.66 -0.95 -27.98
C ASP A 398 -19.49 -0.61 -27.05
N SER A 399 -19.18 0.69 -26.89
CA SER A 399 -18.14 1.16 -25.98
C SER A 399 -18.46 0.90 -24.51
N TYR A 400 -19.73 0.92 -24.13
CA TYR A 400 -20.17 0.58 -22.78
C TYR A 400 -20.25 -0.94 -22.61
N ASN A 401 -20.79 -1.68 -23.58
CA ASN A 401 -20.76 -3.15 -23.53
C ASN A 401 -19.33 -3.66 -23.39
N LYS A 402 -18.38 -3.07 -24.12
CA LYS A 402 -16.95 -3.39 -23.96
C LYS A 402 -16.41 -3.03 -22.58
N GLN A 403 -16.83 -1.90 -22.00
CA GLN A 403 -16.47 -1.56 -20.61
C GLN A 403 -17.05 -2.57 -19.62
N VAL A 404 -18.32 -2.94 -19.75
CA VAL A 404 -18.98 -3.96 -18.92
C VAL A 404 -18.29 -5.31 -19.08
N SER A 405 -17.95 -5.74 -20.30
CA SER A 405 -17.14 -6.93 -20.54
C SER A 405 -15.78 -6.81 -19.87
N THR A 406 -15.11 -5.66 -19.93
CA THR A 406 -13.83 -5.43 -19.26
C THR A 406 -13.99 -5.49 -17.74
N TRP A 407 -15.03 -4.89 -17.17
CA TRP A 407 -15.32 -4.94 -15.73
C TRP A 407 -15.70 -6.34 -15.27
N ILE A 408 -16.47 -7.09 -16.08
CA ILE A 408 -16.80 -8.49 -15.84
C ILE A 408 -15.55 -9.35 -16.02
N GLU A 409 -14.65 -9.04 -16.94
CA GLU A 409 -13.33 -9.67 -17.06
C GLU A 409 -12.42 -9.26 -15.91
N GLU A 410 -12.54 -8.08 -15.31
CA GLU A 410 -11.83 -7.69 -14.09
C GLU A 410 -12.39 -8.45 -12.87
N LEU A 411 -13.72 -8.68 -12.86
CA LEU A 411 -14.41 -9.50 -11.85
C LEU A 411 -14.35 -11.01 -12.12
N GLY A 412 -14.09 -11.44 -13.36
CA GLY A 412 -14.08 -12.80 -13.91
C GLY A 412 -12.67 -13.30 -14.21
N SER A 413 -11.71 -12.35 -14.22
CA SER A 413 -10.39 -12.39 -13.59
C SER A 413 -10.52 -12.41 -12.05
N THR A 414 -11.67 -12.81 -11.54
CA THR A 414 -11.70 -14.02 -10.71
C THR A 414 -11.41 -15.26 -11.57
N ASP A 415 -10.20 -15.31 -12.10
CA ASP A 415 -9.41 -16.49 -11.80
C ASP A 415 -9.43 -16.58 -10.28
N GLY A 416 -10.40 -17.31 -9.75
CA GLY A 416 -10.28 -17.84 -8.41
C GLY A 416 -9.03 -18.67 -8.50
N VAL A 417 -7.89 -18.12 -8.07
CA VAL A 417 -6.63 -18.85 -7.98
C VAL A 417 -6.49 -19.79 -9.18
N SER A 418 -6.46 -19.29 -10.42
CA SER A 418 -5.63 -19.98 -11.40
C SER A 418 -4.21 -19.55 -11.09
N ASP A 419 -3.74 -20.13 -9.98
CA ASP A 419 -2.42 -20.71 -9.83
C ASP A 419 -1.63 -20.63 -11.15
N SER A 420 -1.01 -19.48 -11.37
CA SER A 420 -0.09 -19.21 -12.47
C SER A 420 1.12 -18.37 -12.03
N GLY A 421 1.04 -17.70 -10.88
CA GLY A 421 2.06 -17.93 -9.86
C GLY A 421 1.80 -19.33 -9.31
N SER A 422 2.80 -20.22 -9.33
CA SER A 422 2.76 -21.59 -8.76
C SER A 422 2.31 -21.58 -7.29
N GLY A 423 1.05 -21.28 -7.04
CA GLY A 423 0.26 -21.38 -5.83
C GLY A 423 0.07 -22.84 -5.51
N GLY A 424 1.18 -23.51 -5.26
CA GLY A 424 1.14 -24.87 -4.78
C GLY A 424 0.56 -24.95 -3.38
N ASP A 425 0.52 -26.19 -2.92
CA ASP A 425 -0.41 -26.64 -1.89
C ASP A 425 -0.42 -25.76 -0.63
N ALA A 426 -1.62 -25.41 -0.18
CA ALA A 426 -1.81 -24.67 1.06
C ALA A 426 -1.38 -25.52 2.26
N GLY A 427 -0.29 -25.12 2.91
CA GLY A 427 0.16 -25.72 4.16
C GLY A 427 1.42 -25.03 4.70
N GLN A 428 1.62 -25.22 6.01
CA GLN A 428 2.77 -24.68 6.72
C GLN A 428 4.06 -25.38 6.27
N GLN A 429 5.12 -24.59 6.05
CA GLN A 429 6.40 -24.98 5.46
C GLN A 429 7.57 -24.52 6.33
N ILE A 430 8.74 -25.08 6.06
CA ILE A 430 10.01 -24.70 6.67
C ILE A 430 10.76 -23.79 5.69
N ALA A 431 11.13 -22.61 6.20
CA ALA A 431 12.00 -21.65 5.55
C ALA A 431 13.18 -21.37 6.47
N ILE A 432 14.40 -21.32 5.94
CA ILE A 432 15.62 -21.26 6.76
C ILE A 432 16.50 -20.09 6.31
N ALA A 433 16.78 -19.16 7.22
CA ALA A 433 17.85 -18.19 7.09
C ALA A 433 19.21 -18.90 7.14
N SER A 434 19.60 -19.56 6.06
CA SER A 434 20.75 -20.47 6.00
C SER A 434 22.08 -19.73 5.82
N TYR A 435 22.52 -18.97 6.83
CA TYR A 435 23.79 -18.24 6.81
C TYR A 435 25.01 -19.15 7.05
N ILE A 436 24.94 -20.37 6.49
CA ILE A 436 25.94 -21.42 6.57
C ILE A 436 26.82 -21.33 5.34
N ASN A 437 28.12 -21.10 5.51
CA ASN A 437 29.05 -21.07 4.39
C ASN A 437 29.10 -22.46 3.69
N PRO A 438 28.87 -22.55 2.36
CA PRO A 438 28.86 -23.84 1.66
C PRO A 438 30.16 -24.65 1.72
N LEU A 439 31.30 -23.98 1.83
CA LEU A 439 32.60 -24.62 2.04
C LEU A 439 32.86 -24.95 3.51
N GLY A 440 32.34 -24.13 4.43
CA GLY A 440 32.49 -24.33 5.87
C GLY A 440 31.71 -25.54 6.39
N ASP A 441 30.51 -25.79 5.86
CA ASP A 441 29.69 -26.95 6.21
C ASP A 441 28.88 -27.48 5.02
N SER A 442 29.60 -28.16 4.13
CA SER A 442 28.99 -28.86 2.98
C SER A 442 28.02 -29.97 3.37
N ALA A 443 28.12 -30.54 4.58
CA ALA A 443 27.25 -31.63 5.03
C ALA A 443 25.84 -31.13 5.34
N SER A 444 25.73 -29.95 5.98
CA SER A 444 24.45 -29.28 6.21
C SER A 444 23.74 -28.92 4.90
N TRP A 445 24.46 -28.39 3.91
CA TRP A 445 23.91 -28.14 2.57
C TRP A 445 23.43 -29.42 1.88
N GLY A 446 24.19 -30.52 2.00
CA GLY A 446 23.76 -31.82 1.50
C GLY A 446 22.42 -32.29 2.08
N ARG A 447 22.19 -32.04 3.38
CA ARG A 447 20.91 -32.34 4.06
C ARG A 447 19.78 -31.41 3.59
N LEU A 448 20.00 -30.09 3.58
CA LEU A 448 19.03 -29.08 3.15
C LEU A 448 18.49 -29.35 1.74
N LEU A 449 19.40 -29.70 0.82
CA LEU A 449 19.08 -30.05 -0.56
C LEU A 449 18.34 -31.41 -0.65
N ALA A 450 18.66 -32.38 0.21
CA ALA A 450 18.02 -33.69 0.19
C ALA A 450 16.59 -33.72 0.77
N TYR A 451 16.22 -32.76 1.62
CA TYR A 451 14.87 -32.70 2.19
C TYR A 451 13.80 -32.43 1.14
N ASP A 452 12.59 -32.95 1.36
CA ASP A 452 11.44 -32.73 0.49
C ASP A 452 11.20 -31.22 0.30
N THR A 453 11.12 -30.77 -0.96
CA THR A 453 10.89 -29.37 -1.31
C THR A 453 9.52 -28.87 -0.87
N ASN A 454 8.54 -29.76 -0.70
CA ASN A 454 7.23 -29.39 -0.15
C ASN A 454 7.29 -29.16 1.36
N LYS A 455 8.35 -29.58 2.05
CA LYS A 455 8.54 -29.38 3.49
C LYS A 455 9.51 -28.24 3.75
N VAL A 456 10.69 -28.31 3.15
CA VAL A 456 11.77 -27.31 3.23
C VAL A 456 11.85 -26.63 1.88
N SER A 457 11.16 -25.50 1.74
CA SER A 457 10.88 -24.86 0.45
C SER A 457 11.75 -23.64 0.16
N VAL A 458 12.14 -22.90 1.19
CA VAL A 458 12.85 -21.62 1.07
C VAL A 458 14.13 -21.63 1.91
N LEU A 459 15.23 -21.18 1.32
CA LEU A 459 16.54 -20.97 1.94
C LEU A 459 17.01 -19.54 1.65
N VAL A 460 17.92 -18.99 2.46
CA VAL A 460 18.50 -17.66 2.24
C VAL A 460 20.00 -17.76 2.03
N ALA A 461 20.50 -17.20 0.93
CA ALA A 461 21.92 -17.05 0.67
C ALA A 461 22.39 -15.67 1.15
N ASN A 462 23.40 -15.69 2.02
CA ASN A 462 24.12 -14.49 2.44
C ASN A 462 25.61 -14.72 2.21
N VAL A 463 26.14 -14.24 1.07
CA VAL A 463 27.54 -14.49 0.69
C VAL A 463 28.47 -13.63 1.55
N LEU A 464 28.24 -12.32 1.55
CA LEU A 464 29.00 -11.33 2.33
C LEU A 464 28.13 -10.11 2.67
N ASN A 465 27.03 -10.31 3.42
CA ASN A 465 25.99 -9.30 3.66
C ASN A 465 25.46 -8.71 2.34
N GLY A 466 25.22 -9.61 1.38
CA GLY A 466 24.91 -9.27 -0.02
C GLY A 466 25.48 -10.26 -1.02
N PRO A 467 25.44 -9.92 -2.33
CA PRO A 467 25.82 -10.80 -3.44
C PRO A 467 27.34 -10.94 -3.66
N ASP A 468 28.15 -10.09 -3.01
CA ASP A 468 29.57 -9.84 -3.34
C ASP A 468 29.78 -9.07 -4.67
N TYR A 469 31.03 -8.80 -5.04
CA TYR A 469 31.44 -8.16 -6.28
C TYR A 469 31.54 -9.13 -7.47
N VAL A 470 31.86 -10.38 -7.16
CA VAL A 470 32.18 -11.48 -8.09
C VAL A 470 31.42 -12.73 -7.64
N VAL A 471 31.08 -13.59 -8.59
CA VAL A 471 30.39 -14.86 -8.30
C VAL A 471 31.21 -15.73 -7.33
N ASP A 472 30.56 -16.21 -6.27
CA ASP A 472 31.10 -17.28 -5.44
C ASP A 472 30.62 -18.63 -6.01
N GLU A 473 31.56 -19.42 -6.52
CA GLU A 473 31.26 -20.69 -7.18
C GLU A 473 30.65 -21.74 -6.24
N SER A 474 30.93 -21.66 -4.93
CA SER A 474 30.35 -22.57 -3.94
C SER A 474 28.87 -22.24 -3.68
N TRP A 475 28.55 -20.95 -3.58
CA TRP A 475 27.16 -20.47 -3.49
C TRP A 475 26.39 -20.73 -4.79
N LYS A 476 27.01 -20.46 -5.95
CA LYS A 476 26.41 -20.77 -7.24
C LYS A 476 26.04 -22.25 -7.37
N SER A 477 26.94 -23.14 -6.94
CA SER A 477 26.70 -24.58 -6.94
C SER A 477 25.48 -24.99 -6.10
N VAL A 478 25.32 -24.45 -4.89
CA VAL A 478 24.15 -24.79 -4.05
C VAL A 478 22.86 -24.14 -4.57
N ILE A 479 22.93 -22.94 -5.13
CA ILE A 479 21.79 -22.25 -5.77
C ILE A 479 21.29 -23.04 -6.98
N ASP A 480 22.19 -23.44 -7.88
CA ASP A 480 21.83 -24.23 -9.08
C ASP A 480 21.24 -25.59 -8.69
N GLN A 481 21.81 -26.26 -7.68
CA GLN A 481 21.28 -27.54 -7.18
C GLN A 481 19.90 -27.39 -6.55
N ALA A 482 19.71 -26.39 -5.67
CA ALA A 482 18.41 -26.13 -5.05
C ALA A 482 17.33 -25.82 -6.09
N ALA A 483 17.64 -24.98 -7.09
CA ALA A 483 16.74 -24.67 -8.18
C ALA A 483 16.32 -25.92 -8.97
N SER A 484 17.27 -26.84 -9.25
CA SER A 484 16.98 -28.12 -9.93
C SER A 484 16.05 -29.04 -9.14
N GLN A 485 15.93 -28.82 -7.82
CA GLN A 485 15.06 -29.56 -6.90
C GLN A 485 13.74 -28.84 -6.61
N GLY A 486 13.51 -27.66 -7.22
CA GLY A 486 12.33 -26.84 -7.00
C GLY A 486 12.36 -25.95 -5.75
N LYS A 487 13.47 -25.95 -5.00
CA LYS A 487 13.66 -25.09 -3.82
C LYS A 487 13.99 -23.66 -4.24
N LYS A 488 13.68 -22.70 -3.37
CA LYS A 488 13.97 -21.28 -3.58
C LYS A 488 15.11 -20.84 -2.66
N ILE A 489 16.27 -20.52 -3.23
CA ILE A 489 17.31 -19.78 -2.50
C ILE A 489 17.15 -18.29 -2.79
N LEU A 490 16.96 -17.49 -1.74
CA LEU A 490 16.77 -16.05 -1.83
C LEU A 490 18.07 -15.31 -1.53
N GLY A 491 18.42 -14.33 -2.36
CA GLY A 491 19.58 -13.47 -2.12
C GLY A 491 19.30 -12.46 -1.01
N TYR A 492 20.16 -12.39 0.00
CA TYR A 492 20.07 -11.41 1.09
C TYR A 492 20.33 -9.98 0.59
N VAL A 493 19.41 -9.06 0.88
CA VAL A 493 19.56 -7.62 0.60
C VAL A 493 19.27 -6.82 1.86
N ARG A 494 20.22 -5.99 2.26
CA ARG A 494 20.12 -5.14 3.45
C ARG A 494 19.35 -3.85 3.13
N THR A 495 18.24 -3.61 3.82
CA THR A 495 17.41 -2.40 3.60
C THR A 495 17.63 -1.29 4.63
N GLY A 496 18.36 -1.56 5.72
CA GLY A 496 18.79 -0.54 6.68
C GLY A 496 17.66 0.18 7.39
N TYR A 497 16.48 -0.42 7.49
CA TYR A 497 15.26 0.23 7.96
C TYR A 497 14.99 1.55 7.22
N LEU A 498 15.38 1.63 5.94
CA LEU A 498 15.30 2.84 5.10
C LEU A 498 15.99 4.07 5.70
N GLY A 499 16.89 3.89 6.68
CA GLY A 499 17.56 4.96 7.41
C GLY A 499 16.70 5.69 8.43
N VAL A 500 15.45 5.25 8.66
CA VAL A 500 14.49 5.97 9.54
C VAL A 500 14.44 5.43 10.97
N SER A 501 15.11 4.30 11.24
CA SER A 501 15.20 3.72 12.58
C SER A 501 15.97 4.61 13.56
N GLN A 502 15.84 4.35 14.87
CA GLN A 502 16.60 5.10 15.89
C GLN A 502 18.12 4.95 15.74
N GLN A 503 18.56 3.82 15.18
CA GLN A 503 19.95 3.53 14.89
C GLN A 503 20.50 4.39 13.73
N GLN A 504 19.60 5.00 12.94
CA GLN A 504 19.95 5.89 11.82
C GLN A 504 20.97 5.25 10.89
N PHE A 505 20.67 4.06 10.37
CA PHE A 505 21.57 3.42 9.43
C PHE A 505 21.75 4.25 8.17
N THR A 506 22.96 4.16 7.61
CA THR A 506 23.30 4.75 6.32
C THR A 506 23.43 3.66 5.27
N THR A 507 23.18 4.04 4.02
CA THR A 507 23.63 3.29 2.84
C THR A 507 25.15 3.10 2.89
N ARG A 508 25.70 2.18 2.09
CA ARG A 508 27.15 1.97 1.93
C ARG A 508 27.89 3.22 1.45
N LEU A 509 27.16 4.19 0.88
CA LEU A 509 27.67 5.50 0.46
C LEU A 509 27.46 6.60 1.52
N GLY A 510 27.01 6.26 2.72
CA GLY A 510 26.88 7.20 3.84
C GLY A 510 25.65 8.10 3.81
N SER A 511 24.60 7.75 3.06
CA SER A 511 23.36 8.52 2.96
C SER A 511 22.23 7.94 3.83
N HIS A 512 21.41 8.83 4.41
CA HIS A 512 20.13 8.50 5.07
C HIS A 512 18.91 8.76 4.17
N ASP A 513 19.11 9.33 2.97
CA ASP A 513 18.01 9.70 2.09
C ASP A 513 17.27 8.45 1.59
N LEU A 514 15.94 8.49 1.65
CA LEU A 514 15.07 7.38 1.23
C LEU A 514 15.32 6.95 -0.22
N ALA A 515 15.61 7.91 -1.11
CA ALA A 515 15.93 7.63 -2.51
C ALA A 515 17.28 6.95 -2.72
N ASP A 516 18.27 7.25 -1.86
CA ASP A 516 19.56 6.58 -1.92
C ASP A 516 19.46 5.15 -1.38
N TRP A 517 18.61 4.91 -0.37
CA TRP A 517 18.25 3.55 0.07
C TRP A 517 17.55 2.74 -1.02
N SER A 518 16.52 3.29 -1.66
CA SER A 518 15.87 2.66 -2.81
C SER A 518 16.88 2.31 -3.90
N SER A 519 17.76 3.25 -4.23
CA SER A 519 18.79 3.05 -5.25
C SER A 519 19.73 1.90 -4.88
N GLN A 520 20.17 1.80 -3.63
CA GLN A 520 21.05 0.73 -3.17
C GLN A 520 20.36 -0.64 -3.21
N ILE A 521 19.11 -0.71 -2.76
CA ILE A 521 18.33 -1.96 -2.71
C ILE A 521 18.17 -2.54 -4.12
N GLU A 522 17.77 -1.73 -5.10
CA GLU A 522 17.64 -2.16 -6.51
C GLU A 522 18.97 -2.59 -7.14
N GLN A 523 20.06 -1.90 -6.80
CA GLN A 523 21.41 -2.29 -7.21
C GLN A 523 21.83 -3.65 -6.65
N ASP A 524 21.49 -3.94 -5.39
CA ASP A 524 21.80 -5.23 -4.78
C ASP A 524 20.97 -6.36 -5.39
N ILE A 525 19.69 -6.10 -5.68
CA ILE A 525 18.82 -7.03 -6.44
C ILE A 525 19.45 -7.35 -7.80
N ASP A 526 19.76 -6.31 -8.58
CA ASP A 526 20.35 -6.49 -9.91
C ASP A 526 21.68 -7.25 -9.84
N LYS A 527 22.52 -6.96 -8.84
CA LYS A 527 23.81 -7.62 -8.67
C LYS A 527 23.67 -9.11 -8.30
N TRP A 528 22.69 -9.46 -7.47
CA TRP A 528 22.35 -10.86 -7.18
C TRP A 528 22.00 -11.63 -8.46
N PHE A 529 21.11 -11.09 -9.29
CA PHE A 529 20.72 -11.75 -10.53
C PHE A 529 21.81 -11.69 -11.61
N GLU A 530 22.66 -10.68 -11.62
CA GLU A 530 23.85 -10.61 -12.48
C GLU A 530 24.83 -11.76 -12.17
N LEU A 531 25.14 -11.98 -10.90
CA LEU A 531 26.15 -12.95 -10.48
C LEU A 531 25.64 -14.40 -10.46
N TYR A 532 24.39 -14.63 -10.06
CA TYR A 532 23.86 -15.97 -9.81
C TYR A 532 22.81 -16.42 -10.84
N GLY A 533 22.34 -15.50 -11.69
CA GLY A 533 21.44 -15.80 -12.81
C GLY A 533 20.04 -16.23 -12.39
N THR A 534 19.32 -16.88 -13.31
CA THR A 534 17.91 -17.26 -13.15
C THR A 534 17.67 -18.44 -12.19
N SER A 535 18.74 -19.11 -11.73
CA SER A 535 18.64 -20.15 -10.69
C SER A 535 18.35 -19.55 -9.31
N LEU A 536 18.62 -18.25 -9.11
CA LEU A 536 18.27 -17.56 -7.89
C LEU A 536 16.74 -17.52 -7.75
N GLY A 537 16.23 -17.95 -6.60
CA GLY A 537 14.79 -18.11 -6.36
C GLY A 537 14.06 -16.80 -6.05
N GLY A 538 14.79 -15.72 -5.74
CA GLY A 538 14.24 -14.42 -5.38
C GLY A 538 15.13 -13.66 -4.38
N ILE A 539 14.53 -12.77 -3.60
CA ILE A 539 15.23 -11.82 -2.73
C ILE A 539 14.65 -11.82 -1.31
N PHE A 540 15.54 -11.86 -0.32
CA PHE A 540 15.23 -11.69 1.09
C PHE A 540 15.70 -10.30 1.54
N PHE A 541 14.76 -9.39 1.75
CA PHE A 541 14.98 -8.03 2.22
C PHE A 541 15.04 -8.00 3.74
N ASP A 542 16.22 -7.78 4.29
CA ASP A 542 16.43 -7.74 5.73
C ASP A 542 16.45 -6.31 6.29
N GLU A 543 16.28 -6.19 7.61
CA GLU A 543 16.18 -4.92 8.33
C GLU A 543 14.99 -4.06 7.83
N GLY A 544 13.84 -4.69 7.57
CA GLY A 544 12.65 -4.04 7.06
C GLY A 544 12.01 -3.08 8.06
N TRP A 545 11.58 -1.89 7.60
CA TRP A 545 10.88 -0.93 8.45
C TRP A 545 9.39 -1.34 8.60
N PRO A 546 8.86 -1.50 9.83
CA PRO A 546 7.55 -2.12 10.02
C PRO A 546 6.35 -1.15 10.05
N GLU A 547 6.58 0.16 9.96
CA GLU A 547 5.52 1.18 10.01
C GLU A 547 5.25 1.76 8.63
N CYS A 548 3.98 2.09 8.33
CA CYS A 548 3.59 2.59 6.99
C CYS A 548 4.31 3.90 6.61
N GLY A 549 4.66 4.70 7.61
CA GLY A 549 5.13 6.07 7.44
C GLY A 549 4.01 7.05 7.08
N PRO A 550 4.33 8.35 6.97
CA PRO A 550 3.38 9.36 6.54
C PRO A 550 2.82 9.02 5.15
N ASN A 551 1.49 8.95 5.01
CA ASN A 551 0.81 8.62 3.76
C ASN A 551 1.31 7.31 3.12
N ASN A 552 1.67 6.30 3.91
CA ASN A 552 2.16 4.99 3.47
C ASN A 552 3.48 4.98 2.67
N ILE A 553 4.25 6.07 2.70
CA ILE A 553 5.46 6.21 1.86
C ILE A 553 6.45 5.04 1.97
N TYR A 554 6.58 4.41 3.15
CA TYR A 554 7.52 3.28 3.33
C TYR A 554 6.94 1.99 2.74
N ALA A 555 5.67 1.69 3.01
CA ALA A 555 4.99 0.53 2.44
C ALA A 555 4.93 0.63 0.91
N ASP A 556 4.61 1.81 0.37
CA ASP A 556 4.58 2.07 -1.07
C ASP A 556 5.96 1.89 -1.71
N LEU A 557 7.04 2.27 -1.02
CA LEU A 557 8.40 2.03 -1.50
C LEU A 557 8.73 0.53 -1.57
N TYR A 558 8.38 -0.26 -0.55
CA TYR A 558 8.61 -1.71 -0.59
C TYR A 558 7.77 -2.38 -1.67
N ALA A 559 6.50 -2.00 -1.84
CA ALA A 559 5.69 -2.47 -2.97
C ALA A 559 6.32 -2.11 -4.32
N TYR A 560 6.91 -0.92 -4.42
CA TYR A 560 7.62 -0.48 -5.62
C TYR A 560 8.85 -1.34 -5.91
N ILE A 561 9.68 -1.60 -4.89
CA ILE A 561 10.87 -2.47 -4.98
C ILE A 561 10.49 -3.90 -5.36
N ASN A 562 9.39 -4.43 -4.81
CA ASN A 562 8.87 -5.74 -5.18
C ASN A 562 8.45 -5.78 -6.66
N ASN A 563 7.70 -4.78 -7.11
CA ASN A 563 7.29 -4.66 -8.51
C ASN A 563 8.48 -4.52 -9.45
N TYR A 564 9.51 -3.75 -9.07
CA TYR A 564 10.76 -3.67 -9.80
C TYR A 564 11.42 -5.05 -9.93
N THR A 565 11.55 -5.77 -8.81
CA THR A 565 12.14 -7.12 -8.73
C THR A 565 11.39 -8.09 -9.65
N LYS A 566 10.06 -8.18 -9.51
CA LYS A 566 9.22 -9.11 -10.30
C LYS A 566 9.15 -8.74 -11.79
N ARG A 567 9.28 -7.46 -12.14
CA ARG A 567 9.29 -7.02 -13.55
C ARG A 567 10.58 -7.40 -14.26
N LYS A 568 11.73 -7.23 -13.60
CA LYS A 568 13.03 -7.66 -14.14
C LYS A 568 13.22 -9.17 -14.04
N HIS A 569 12.65 -9.79 -13.01
CA HIS A 569 12.82 -11.21 -12.67
C HIS A 569 11.47 -11.86 -12.37
N PRO A 570 10.67 -12.18 -13.40
CA PRO A 570 9.40 -12.89 -13.23
C PRO A 570 9.58 -14.21 -12.46
N GLY A 571 8.69 -14.47 -11.49
CA GLY A 571 8.76 -15.64 -10.63
C GLY A 571 9.74 -15.53 -9.46
N ALA A 572 10.37 -14.37 -9.25
CA ALA A 572 11.14 -14.09 -8.04
C ALA A 572 10.23 -14.05 -6.80
N TYR A 573 10.60 -14.81 -5.78
CA TYR A 573 9.96 -14.82 -4.47
C TYR A 573 10.59 -13.75 -3.56
N THR A 574 9.76 -12.97 -2.88
CA THR A 574 10.18 -11.79 -2.13
C THR A 574 9.75 -11.87 -0.68
N VAL A 575 10.71 -11.70 0.22
CA VAL A 575 10.46 -11.70 1.67
C VAL A 575 10.95 -10.39 2.26
N LEU A 576 10.15 -9.74 3.10
CA LEU A 576 10.60 -8.61 3.92
C LEU A 576 10.68 -9.03 5.39
N ASN A 577 11.85 -8.85 5.99
CA ASN A 577 12.14 -9.17 7.38
C ASN A 577 12.32 -7.92 8.24
N PRO A 578 11.27 -7.45 8.95
CA PRO A 578 11.43 -6.54 10.08
C PRO A 578 11.89 -7.23 11.37
N GLY A 579 11.71 -8.55 11.50
CA GLY A 579 11.93 -9.33 12.72
C GLY A 579 10.88 -9.08 13.83
N SER A 580 9.87 -8.26 13.55
CA SER A 580 8.89 -7.75 14.51
C SER A 580 7.49 -7.63 13.90
N PRO A 581 6.44 -7.38 14.71
CA PRO A 581 5.12 -7.07 14.18
C PRO A 581 5.17 -5.91 13.18
N ILE A 582 4.34 -6.01 12.15
CA ILE A 582 4.32 -5.09 11.00
C ILE A 582 2.91 -4.60 10.72
N ALA A 583 2.77 -3.34 10.29
CA ALA A 583 1.48 -2.74 10.01
C ALA A 583 0.79 -3.35 8.77
N GLN A 584 -0.55 -3.35 8.74
CA GLN A 584 -1.33 -4.00 7.68
C GLN A 584 -1.08 -3.43 6.27
N CYS A 585 -0.65 -2.18 6.15
CA CYS A 585 -0.28 -1.58 4.86
C CYS A 585 0.81 -2.37 4.10
N PHE A 586 1.55 -3.24 4.79
CA PHE A 586 2.56 -4.11 4.20
C PHE A 586 2.03 -5.45 3.68
N GLU A 587 0.79 -5.84 3.98
CA GLU A 587 0.24 -7.18 3.64
C GLU A 587 0.40 -7.52 2.16
N ASP A 588 0.25 -6.53 1.27
CA ASP A 588 0.36 -6.70 -0.17
C ASP A 588 1.65 -6.07 -0.75
N THR A 589 2.71 -5.89 0.06
CA THR A 589 3.98 -5.30 -0.40
C THR A 589 5.00 -6.34 -0.87
N MET A 590 4.97 -7.53 -0.29
CA MET A 590 5.88 -8.66 -0.57
C MET A 590 5.10 -9.96 -0.58
N ASP A 591 5.70 -11.02 -1.13
CA ASP A 591 5.08 -12.35 -1.11
C ASP A 591 4.91 -12.87 0.33
N THR A 592 5.92 -12.64 1.19
CA THR A 592 5.89 -13.00 2.61
C THR A 592 6.57 -11.96 3.50
N LEU A 593 6.08 -11.81 4.72
CA LEU A 593 6.59 -10.92 5.76
C LEU A 593 7.09 -11.76 6.95
N LEU A 594 8.32 -11.54 7.39
CA LEU A 594 8.88 -12.21 8.56
C LEU A 594 8.58 -11.39 9.83
N THR A 595 7.47 -11.72 10.48
CA THR A 595 6.85 -10.85 11.51
C THR A 595 7.21 -11.24 12.94
N PHE A 596 8.06 -12.25 13.12
CA PHE A 596 8.57 -12.65 14.43
C PHE A 596 9.94 -13.29 14.30
N GLU A 597 10.91 -12.75 15.03
CA GLU A 597 12.26 -13.30 15.13
C GLU A 597 12.75 -13.19 16.58
N SER A 598 12.49 -14.23 17.40
CA SER A 598 12.91 -14.23 18.80
C SER A 598 12.97 -15.63 19.42
N SER A 599 13.31 -15.69 20.70
CA SER A 599 13.46 -16.95 21.44
C SER A 599 12.14 -17.69 21.67
N TYR A 600 12.23 -18.99 21.90
CA TYR A 600 11.16 -19.85 22.39
C TYR A 600 10.42 -19.27 23.61
N GLU A 601 11.15 -18.71 24.56
CA GLU A 601 10.58 -18.08 25.75
C GLU A 601 9.73 -16.85 25.38
N THR A 602 10.25 -15.97 24.52
CA THR A 602 9.50 -14.83 23.99
C THR A 602 8.24 -15.30 23.29
N TYR A 603 8.36 -16.30 22.41
CA TYR A 603 7.26 -16.79 21.60
C TYR A 603 6.12 -17.40 22.44
N THR A 604 6.45 -18.05 23.55
CA THR A 604 5.46 -18.72 24.41
C THR A 604 4.86 -17.80 25.48
N SER A 605 5.64 -16.86 26.02
CA SER A 605 5.23 -16.05 27.17
C SER A 605 4.88 -14.60 26.85
N SER A 606 5.47 -14.03 25.80
CA SER A 606 5.51 -12.58 25.57
C SER A 606 5.33 -12.21 24.09
N TYR A 607 4.68 -13.10 23.32
CA TYR A 607 4.42 -12.88 21.90
C TYR A 607 3.48 -11.68 21.70
N VAL A 608 3.85 -10.80 20.78
CA VAL A 608 3.03 -9.68 20.33
C VAL A 608 2.56 -9.98 18.91
N PRO A 609 1.24 -10.13 18.66
CA PRO A 609 0.72 -10.32 17.31
C PRO A 609 0.72 -9.02 16.50
N ASN A 610 0.59 -9.16 15.19
CA ASN A 610 0.09 -8.08 14.34
C ASN A 610 -1.33 -7.68 14.79
N ASP A 611 -1.74 -6.44 14.50
CA ASP A 611 -3.11 -5.95 14.74
C ASP A 611 -4.08 -6.33 13.60
N TRP A 612 -3.61 -7.13 12.64
CA TRP A 612 -4.36 -7.66 11.50
C TRP A 612 -4.09 -9.16 11.32
N THR A 613 -5.03 -9.85 10.67
CA THR A 613 -4.93 -11.27 10.32
C THR A 613 -4.67 -11.40 8.81
N PRO A 614 -3.69 -12.18 8.37
CA PRO A 614 -3.39 -12.34 6.95
C PRO A 614 -4.49 -13.13 6.24
N LYS A 615 -4.77 -12.75 4.98
CA LYS A 615 -5.68 -13.51 4.09
C LYS A 615 -5.15 -14.91 3.78
N ASP A 616 -3.83 -15.04 3.60
CA ASP A 616 -3.12 -16.30 3.39
C ASP A 616 -2.10 -16.48 4.53
N PRO A 617 -2.12 -17.58 5.31
CA PRO A 617 -1.14 -17.81 6.36
C PRO A 617 0.31 -17.83 5.85
N ARG A 618 0.55 -18.19 4.60
CA ARG A 618 1.89 -18.14 3.99
C ARG A 618 2.44 -16.72 3.86
N LYS A 619 1.61 -15.69 4.07
CA LYS A 619 2.05 -14.30 4.16
C LYS A 619 2.95 -14.06 5.38
N LEU A 620 2.90 -14.89 6.42
CA LEU A 620 3.70 -14.71 7.63
C LEU A 620 4.76 -15.81 7.79
N TRP A 621 5.99 -15.39 8.07
CA TRP A 621 7.11 -16.24 8.48
C TRP A 621 7.53 -15.90 9.92
N HIS A 622 7.62 -16.91 10.78
CA HIS A 622 8.21 -16.78 12.12
C HIS A 622 9.52 -17.59 12.24
N ILE A 623 10.56 -16.98 12.80
CA ILE A 623 11.77 -17.65 13.26
C ILE A 623 11.71 -17.75 14.79
N ILE A 624 11.82 -18.96 15.33
CA ILE A 624 11.88 -19.24 16.76
C ILE A 624 13.14 -20.03 17.10
N TYR A 625 14.09 -19.38 17.78
CA TYR A 625 15.33 -20.03 18.25
C TYR A 625 15.21 -20.51 19.71
N LYS A 626 16.17 -21.30 20.21
CA LYS A 626 16.14 -21.94 21.54
C LYS A 626 14.95 -22.89 21.78
N VAL A 627 14.40 -23.52 20.75
CA VAL A 627 13.26 -24.44 20.90
C VAL A 627 13.76 -25.84 21.28
N PRO A 628 13.36 -26.41 22.43
CA PRO A 628 13.69 -27.79 22.77
C PRO A 628 13.08 -28.78 21.77
N GLN A 629 13.79 -29.85 21.42
CA GLN A 629 13.36 -30.80 20.38
C GLN A 629 11.97 -31.40 20.65
N ASP A 630 11.62 -31.67 21.91
CA ASP A 630 10.32 -32.23 22.31
C ASP A 630 9.16 -31.22 22.19
N GLN A 631 9.45 -29.93 22.02
CA GLN A 631 8.45 -28.87 21.87
C GLN A 631 8.18 -28.48 20.41
N ILE A 632 8.94 -29.01 19.44
CA ILE A 632 8.83 -28.66 18.02
C ILE A 632 7.39 -28.77 17.51
N ALA A 633 6.71 -29.89 17.75
CA ALA A 633 5.34 -30.10 17.27
C ALA A 633 4.33 -29.12 17.91
N THR A 634 4.50 -28.83 19.22
CA THR A 634 3.68 -27.84 19.93
C THR A 634 3.87 -26.45 19.34
N ILE A 635 5.11 -26.08 19.03
CA ILE A 635 5.45 -24.75 18.52
C ILE A 635 5.04 -24.57 17.06
N ALA A 636 5.19 -25.59 16.22
CA ALA A 636 4.67 -25.58 14.85
C ALA A 636 3.14 -25.38 14.84
N ALA A 637 2.41 -26.14 15.68
CA ALA A 637 0.96 -25.98 15.83
C ALA A 637 0.57 -24.60 16.38
N LEU A 638 1.30 -24.09 17.39
CA LEU A 638 1.08 -22.75 17.93
C LEU A 638 1.30 -21.68 16.85
N ALA A 639 2.34 -21.82 16.03
CA ALA A 639 2.60 -20.90 14.94
C ALA A 639 1.54 -20.97 13.83
N SER A 640 1.03 -22.16 13.53
CA SER A 640 -0.10 -22.33 12.62
C SER A 640 -1.35 -21.62 13.15
N SER A 641 -1.63 -21.73 14.46
CA SER A 641 -2.74 -21.00 15.11
C SER A 641 -2.56 -19.48 15.13
N ARG A 642 -1.32 -19.01 14.93
CA ARG A 642 -0.95 -17.59 14.78
C ARG A 642 -0.84 -17.18 13.31
N HIS A 643 -1.33 -18.01 12.40
CA HIS A 643 -1.34 -17.78 10.95
C HIS A 643 0.05 -17.70 10.31
N ALA A 644 1.10 -18.27 10.92
CA ALA A 644 2.42 -18.38 10.29
C ALA A 644 2.51 -19.63 9.41
N GLY A 645 2.51 -19.41 8.10
CA GLY A 645 2.64 -20.45 7.09
C GLY A 645 4.09 -20.81 6.77
N LEU A 646 5.06 -19.96 7.11
CA LEU A 646 6.49 -20.28 7.02
C LEU A 646 7.11 -20.27 8.42
N LEU A 647 8.01 -21.22 8.69
CA LEU A 647 8.65 -21.37 10.00
C LEU A 647 10.13 -21.69 9.89
N GLU A 648 10.89 -21.10 10.78
CA GLU A 648 12.20 -21.62 11.18
C GLU A 648 12.13 -21.95 12.68
N ILE A 649 12.50 -23.18 13.05
CA ILE A 649 12.59 -23.62 14.43
C ILE A 649 13.98 -24.23 14.62
N THR A 650 14.74 -23.70 15.57
CA THR A 650 16.12 -24.14 15.84
C THR A 650 16.39 -24.23 17.34
N ASP A 651 17.28 -25.14 17.74
CA ASP A 651 17.82 -25.26 19.09
C ASP A 651 19.01 -24.33 19.36
N ASP A 652 19.50 -23.63 18.34
CA ASP A 652 20.60 -22.67 18.46
C ASP A 652 20.18 -21.37 19.18
N ASP A 653 21.16 -20.53 19.50
CA ASP A 653 21.02 -19.31 20.28
C ASP A 653 21.81 -18.12 19.70
N GLN A 654 21.55 -16.95 20.26
CA GLN A 654 22.33 -15.73 20.05
C GLN A 654 23.83 -15.97 20.33
N PRO A 655 24.73 -15.27 19.62
CA PRO A 655 24.48 -14.10 18.78
C PRO A 655 24.06 -14.38 17.34
N ASN A 656 24.11 -15.64 16.88
CA ASN A 656 23.82 -15.96 15.48
C ASN A 656 23.17 -17.35 15.34
N PRO A 657 21.86 -17.48 15.54
CA PRO A 657 21.17 -18.78 15.48
C PRO A 657 21.05 -19.35 14.05
N TYR A 658 21.66 -18.70 13.05
CA TYR A 658 21.51 -18.95 11.62
C TYR A 658 22.75 -19.59 10.98
N ASP A 659 23.84 -19.75 11.74
CA ASP A 659 25.12 -20.27 11.23
C ASP A 659 25.28 -21.79 11.33
N ASN A 660 24.33 -22.49 11.95
CA ASN A 660 24.32 -23.95 12.06
C ASN A 660 22.96 -24.54 11.67
N LEU A 661 22.99 -25.72 11.05
CA LEU A 661 21.78 -26.53 10.87
C LEU A 661 21.61 -27.47 12.07
N PRO A 662 20.42 -27.55 12.71
CA PRO A 662 20.17 -28.51 13.77
C PRO A 662 20.49 -29.96 13.39
N SER A 663 20.65 -30.83 14.39
CA SER A 663 20.92 -32.25 14.15
C SER A 663 19.87 -32.92 13.26
N GLU A 664 20.20 -34.03 12.61
CA GLU A 664 19.26 -34.74 11.72
C GLU A 664 17.98 -35.17 12.46
N ALA A 665 18.10 -35.63 13.71
CA ALA A 665 16.94 -36.00 14.52
C ALA A 665 16.01 -34.81 14.79
N TYR A 666 16.59 -33.62 15.00
CA TYR A 666 15.85 -32.38 15.21
C TYR A 666 15.12 -31.96 13.92
N MET A 667 15.84 -31.92 12.80
CA MET A 667 15.25 -31.54 11.50
C MET A 667 14.13 -32.49 11.08
N GLN A 668 14.28 -33.80 11.28
CA GLN A 668 13.22 -34.77 10.98
C GLN A 668 11.99 -34.57 11.88
N ALA A 669 12.16 -34.20 13.14
CA ALA A 669 11.05 -33.85 14.02
C ALA A 669 10.30 -32.60 13.52
N LEU A 670 11.02 -31.59 13.04
CA LEU A 670 10.43 -30.39 12.44
C LEU A 670 9.71 -30.67 11.12
N ILE A 671 10.35 -31.41 10.21
CA ILE A 671 9.76 -31.85 8.93
C ILE A 671 8.49 -32.67 9.16
N GLY A 672 8.47 -33.52 10.17
CA GLY A 672 7.30 -34.31 10.55
C GLY A 672 6.18 -33.49 11.21
N ALA A 673 6.48 -32.32 11.76
CA ALA A 673 5.51 -31.45 12.45
C ALA A 673 4.72 -30.54 11.50
N VAL A 674 5.25 -30.25 10.31
CA VAL A 674 4.59 -29.38 9.32
C VAL A 674 3.88 -30.20 8.24
N PRO A 675 2.72 -29.77 7.72
CA PRO A 675 2.01 -30.47 6.66
C PRO A 675 2.73 -30.37 5.30
N GLY A 676 3.51 -29.31 5.07
CA GLY A 676 4.13 -29.02 3.78
C GLY A 676 3.21 -28.24 2.84
N GLY A 677 3.77 -27.67 1.79
CA GLY A 677 3.11 -26.80 0.82
C GLY A 677 4.14 -26.15 -0.12
N THR A 678 3.73 -25.10 -0.83
CA THR A 678 4.70 -24.26 -1.57
C THR A 678 4.57 -22.77 -1.22
N PRO A 679 5.64 -21.97 -1.43
CA PRO A 679 5.61 -20.54 -1.17
C PRO A 679 4.59 -19.83 -2.08
N PRO A 680 3.94 -18.75 -1.60
CA PRO A 680 2.99 -17.97 -2.38
C PRO A 680 3.78 -17.00 -3.26
N ILE A 681 4.11 -17.38 -4.49
CA ILE A 681 4.82 -16.47 -5.40
C ILE A 681 3.76 -15.72 -6.20
N ASP A 682 3.50 -14.48 -5.82
CA ASP A 682 2.54 -13.63 -6.53
C ASP A 682 3.18 -13.14 -7.84
N ASP A 683 2.38 -13.03 -8.91
CA ASP A 683 2.86 -12.40 -10.13
C ASP A 683 3.04 -10.89 -9.96
N LEU A 684 3.68 -10.24 -10.94
CA LEU A 684 3.83 -8.79 -10.96
C LEU A 684 2.47 -8.11 -10.80
N ALA A 685 2.34 -7.17 -9.86
CA ALA A 685 1.11 -6.40 -9.71
C ALA A 685 0.79 -5.63 -11.00
N THR A 686 -0.39 -5.88 -11.58
CA THR A 686 -0.80 -5.28 -12.85
C THR A 686 -0.95 -3.76 -12.70
N ALA A 687 -0.29 -3.00 -13.57
CA ALA A 687 -0.43 -1.55 -13.60
C ALA A 687 -1.83 -1.15 -14.10
N THR A 688 -2.69 -0.68 -13.20
CA THR A 688 -4.11 -0.39 -13.44
C THR A 688 -4.40 0.97 -14.09
N SER A 689 -3.38 1.65 -14.62
CA SER A 689 -3.52 3.02 -15.11
C SER A 689 -2.98 3.23 -16.52
N SER A 690 -3.76 3.93 -17.35
CA SER A 690 -3.30 4.51 -18.61
C SER A 690 -2.69 5.89 -18.33
N TYR A 691 -1.42 6.13 -18.65
CA TYR A 691 -0.78 7.42 -18.39
C TYR A 691 0.19 7.94 -19.45
N VAL A 692 0.45 9.24 -19.28
CA VAL A 692 1.09 10.22 -20.17
C VAL A 692 2.62 10.13 -20.11
N ALA A 693 3.28 10.14 -21.27
CA ALA A 693 4.72 10.33 -21.36
C ALA A 693 5.11 11.78 -21.01
N GLY A 694 6.02 11.96 -20.06
CA GLY A 694 6.61 13.25 -19.72
C GLY A 694 8.11 13.11 -19.45
N LEU A 695 8.88 14.18 -19.63
CA LEU A 695 10.33 14.19 -19.37
C LEU A 695 10.62 15.24 -18.30
N PRO A 696 11.41 14.92 -17.26
CA PRO A 696 11.94 15.95 -16.39
C PRO A 696 12.86 16.86 -17.23
N SER A 697 12.58 18.16 -17.26
CA SER A 697 13.26 19.10 -18.16
C SER A 697 14.62 19.58 -17.64
N ASP A 698 14.92 19.28 -16.37
CA ASP A 698 16.00 19.88 -15.58
C ASP A 698 16.91 18.83 -14.92
N VAL A 699 16.92 17.59 -15.43
CA VAL A 699 17.82 16.53 -14.92
C VAL A 699 19.26 17.05 -14.92
N ALA A 700 19.95 16.86 -13.79
CA ALA A 700 21.32 17.31 -13.59
C ALA A 700 22.13 16.34 -12.73
N VAL A 701 23.45 16.32 -12.94
CA VAL A 701 24.40 15.70 -12.02
C VAL A 701 24.53 16.59 -10.80
N PHE A 702 24.05 16.10 -9.65
CA PHE A 702 24.15 16.78 -8.38
C PHE A 702 25.55 16.60 -7.76
N SER A 703 26.06 15.36 -7.80
CA SER A 703 27.39 15.03 -7.32
C SER A 703 27.97 13.84 -8.10
N SER A 704 29.29 13.71 -8.05
CA SER A 704 29.99 12.53 -8.55
C SER A 704 31.12 12.18 -7.61
N ASP A 705 31.30 10.89 -7.40
CA ASP A 705 32.30 10.34 -6.50
C ASP A 705 33.16 9.27 -7.18
N TYR A 706 34.00 8.56 -6.42
CA TYR A 706 34.87 7.51 -6.94
C TYR A 706 34.11 6.36 -7.61
N SER A 707 32.94 5.97 -7.09
CA SER A 707 32.16 4.86 -7.65
C SER A 707 30.66 5.13 -7.75
N SER A 708 30.26 6.40 -7.72
CA SER A 708 28.86 6.78 -7.79
C SER A 708 28.63 8.14 -8.45
N VAL A 709 27.42 8.32 -8.98
CA VAL A 709 26.91 9.58 -9.51
C VAL A 709 25.49 9.79 -8.97
N THR A 710 25.25 10.96 -8.38
CA THR A 710 23.91 11.35 -7.93
C THR A 710 23.27 12.29 -8.93
N LEU A 711 22.05 11.97 -9.35
CA LEU A 711 21.22 12.74 -10.27
C LEU A 711 20.03 13.34 -9.52
N THR A 712 19.60 14.52 -9.92
CA THR A 712 18.39 15.19 -9.40
C THR A 712 17.57 15.78 -10.52
N TRP A 713 16.25 15.86 -10.33
CA TRP A 713 15.31 16.47 -11.28
C TRP A 713 14.08 17.04 -10.55
N SER A 714 13.27 17.83 -11.26
CA SER A 714 11.96 18.29 -10.78
C SER A 714 10.87 17.25 -11.05
N SER A 715 9.84 17.24 -10.20
CA SER A 715 8.71 16.34 -10.38
C SER A 715 7.92 16.65 -11.66
N VAL A 716 7.46 15.60 -12.33
CA VAL A 716 6.58 15.67 -13.49
C VAL A 716 5.15 15.35 -13.03
N ALA A 717 4.20 16.24 -13.33
CA ALA A 717 2.80 16.04 -12.96
C ALA A 717 2.26 14.72 -13.53
N SER A 718 1.55 13.96 -12.70
CA SER A 718 0.98 12.65 -13.04
C SER A 718 1.99 11.56 -13.44
N ALA A 719 3.29 11.73 -13.15
CA ALA A 719 4.25 10.64 -13.30
C ALA A 719 3.91 9.49 -12.34
N LEU A 720 4.03 8.26 -12.82
CA LEU A 720 3.90 7.05 -11.99
C LEU A 720 5.22 6.73 -11.25
N GLY A 721 6.33 7.23 -11.78
CA GLY A 721 7.68 7.02 -11.26
C GLY A 721 8.72 7.52 -12.27
N TYR A 722 9.99 7.33 -11.97
CA TYR A 722 11.11 7.67 -12.82
C TYR A 722 12.02 6.46 -13.04
N ALA A 723 12.46 6.23 -14.26
CA ALA A 723 13.48 5.25 -14.60
C ALA A 723 14.78 5.98 -14.95
N VAL A 724 15.89 5.54 -14.36
CA VAL A 724 17.24 6.03 -14.64
C VAL A 724 17.91 5.06 -15.59
N TYR A 725 18.40 5.58 -16.71
CA TYR A 725 19.12 4.84 -17.74
C TYR A 725 20.60 5.20 -17.65
N LYS A 726 21.47 4.19 -17.62
CA LYS A 726 22.92 4.30 -17.80
C LYS A 726 23.27 3.65 -19.14
N ASP A 727 23.89 4.42 -20.03
CA ASP A 727 24.32 3.96 -21.36
C ASP A 727 23.20 3.27 -22.17
N GLY A 728 21.95 3.72 -21.98
CA GLY A 728 20.76 3.18 -22.64
C GLY A 728 20.06 2.02 -21.92
N THR A 729 20.60 1.54 -20.79
CA THR A 729 20.02 0.45 -19.98
C THR A 729 19.42 0.98 -18.70
N ILE A 730 18.22 0.50 -18.31
CA ILE A 730 17.60 0.86 -17.03
C ILE A 730 18.42 0.27 -15.88
N VAL A 731 18.93 1.14 -15.02
CA VAL A 731 19.70 0.76 -13.83
C VAL A 731 18.97 1.00 -12.52
N LEU A 732 17.94 1.87 -12.52
CA LEU A 732 17.09 2.14 -11.37
C LEU A 732 15.69 2.51 -11.83
N GLU A 733 14.70 2.24 -11.00
CA GLU A 733 13.40 2.87 -11.05
C GLU A 733 13.00 3.43 -9.67
N LEU A 734 12.22 4.49 -9.63
CA LEU A 734 11.88 5.19 -8.39
C LEU A 734 10.41 5.62 -8.42
N PRO A 735 9.69 5.55 -7.28
CA PRO A 735 8.35 6.09 -7.19
C PRO A 735 8.32 7.60 -7.46
N ALA A 736 7.18 8.12 -7.90
CA ALA A 736 7.04 9.51 -8.35
C ALA A 736 7.33 10.57 -7.26
N SER A 737 7.30 10.16 -5.99
CA SER A 737 7.65 10.99 -4.84
C SER A 737 9.16 11.24 -4.71
N LEU A 738 10.01 10.45 -5.38
CA LEU A 738 11.47 10.54 -5.29
C LEU A 738 12.03 11.13 -6.58
N THR A 739 12.68 12.30 -6.47
CA THR A 739 13.22 13.03 -7.63
C THR A 739 14.75 13.14 -7.60
N ARG A 740 15.38 12.14 -7.00
CA ARG A 740 16.83 11.97 -6.87
C ARG A 740 17.16 10.49 -7.00
N ALA A 741 18.32 10.17 -7.58
CA ALA A 741 18.87 8.82 -7.61
C ALA A 741 20.39 8.85 -7.42
N THR A 742 20.94 7.88 -6.70
CA THR A 742 22.39 7.66 -6.65
C THR A 742 22.73 6.35 -7.33
N VAL A 743 23.28 6.43 -8.53
CA VAL A 743 23.79 5.27 -9.27
C VAL A 743 25.18 4.95 -8.73
N GLY A 744 25.32 3.82 -8.03
CA GLY A 744 26.57 3.33 -7.46
C GLY A 744 27.18 2.20 -8.30
N MET A 745 28.14 1.49 -7.70
CA MET A 745 28.90 0.39 -8.33
C MET A 745 29.52 0.76 -9.69
N LEU A 746 29.85 2.04 -9.88
CA LEU A 746 30.51 2.53 -11.08
C LEU A 746 32.02 2.35 -10.96
N ASP A 747 32.68 2.07 -12.07
CA ASP A 747 34.14 1.97 -12.11
C ASP A 747 34.78 3.34 -11.81
N PRO A 748 35.79 3.41 -10.92
CA PRO A 748 36.52 4.64 -10.68
C PRO A 748 37.30 5.16 -11.88
N GLY A 749 37.35 6.49 -12.02
CA GLY A 749 38.00 7.18 -13.14
C GLY A 749 37.28 7.05 -14.49
N SER A 750 36.02 6.62 -14.48
CA SER A 750 35.19 6.55 -15.68
C SER A 750 34.84 7.96 -16.17
N SER A 751 35.01 8.19 -17.48
CA SER A 751 34.65 9.44 -18.15
C SER A 751 33.52 9.23 -19.13
N SER A 752 32.69 10.25 -19.34
CA SER A 752 31.64 10.24 -20.37
C SER A 752 30.55 9.18 -20.17
N ILE A 753 30.22 8.86 -18.91
CA ILE A 753 29.10 7.98 -18.58
C ILE A 753 27.82 8.69 -18.99
N SER A 754 26.97 8.04 -19.79
CA SER A 754 25.73 8.65 -20.27
C SER A 754 24.56 8.28 -19.37
N PHE A 755 23.88 9.30 -18.84
CA PHE A 755 22.67 9.15 -18.04
C PHE A 755 21.46 9.79 -18.69
N GLU A 756 20.31 9.20 -18.41
CA GLU A 756 19.00 9.68 -18.84
C GLU A 756 17.95 9.34 -17.78
N VAL A 757 16.99 10.24 -17.54
CA VAL A 757 15.87 9.98 -16.63
C VAL A 757 14.58 10.17 -17.42
N ARG A 758 13.70 9.16 -17.34
CA ARG A 758 12.39 9.15 -18.02
C ARG A 758 11.29 8.85 -17.00
N THR A 759 10.06 9.28 -17.25
CA THR A 759 8.93 8.77 -16.45
C THR A 759 8.64 7.30 -16.79
N VAL A 760 8.26 6.49 -15.79
CA VAL A 760 7.88 5.08 -15.98
C VAL A 760 6.52 4.98 -16.69
N LEU A 761 6.44 4.11 -17.71
CA LEU A 761 5.22 3.78 -18.44
C LEU A 761 4.79 2.35 -18.13
N ALA A 762 3.48 2.08 -18.05
CA ALA A 762 2.93 0.76 -17.75
C ALA A 762 3.29 -0.36 -18.75
N SER A 763 3.73 -0.01 -19.98
CA SER A 763 3.98 -0.96 -21.08
C SER A 763 5.45 -1.12 -21.47
N GLY A 764 6.40 -0.66 -20.65
CA GLY A 764 7.85 -0.83 -20.93
C GLY A 764 8.37 -0.13 -22.20
N SER A 765 7.54 0.67 -22.88
CA SER A 765 7.91 1.36 -24.11
C SER A 765 8.27 2.80 -23.78
N GLY A 766 9.54 3.03 -23.45
CA GLY A 766 10.10 4.36 -23.15
C GLY A 766 9.65 5.42 -24.16
N GLY A 767 8.83 6.37 -23.69
CA GLY A 767 8.30 7.46 -24.48
C GLY A 767 9.09 8.75 -24.26
N GLY A 768 9.55 9.35 -25.37
CA GLY A 768 10.11 10.70 -25.43
C GLY A 768 11.64 10.79 -25.57
N SER A 769 12.13 11.76 -26.34
CA SER A 769 13.57 12.06 -26.46
C SER A 769 14.06 12.82 -25.23
N SER A 770 14.71 12.16 -24.27
CA SER A 770 15.33 12.86 -23.15
C SER A 770 16.67 13.51 -23.54
N ARG A 771 17.13 14.38 -22.65
CA ARG A 771 18.47 14.96 -22.69
C ARG A 771 19.45 13.97 -22.06
N MET A 772 20.36 13.44 -22.88
CA MET A 772 21.50 12.69 -22.35
C MET A 772 22.40 13.63 -21.54
N ILE A 773 22.81 13.18 -20.36
CA ILE A 773 23.68 13.89 -19.45
C ILE A 773 24.95 13.08 -19.28
N SER A 774 26.09 13.72 -19.54
CA SER A 774 27.39 13.11 -19.32
C SER A 774 27.83 13.33 -17.88
N ALA A 775 28.31 12.27 -17.23
CA ALA A 775 28.96 12.33 -15.92
C ALA A 775 30.32 11.62 -15.95
N SER A 776 31.07 11.74 -14.86
CA SER A 776 32.36 11.08 -14.66
C SER A 776 32.58 10.75 -13.19
N THR A 777 33.25 9.64 -12.90
CA THR A 777 33.67 9.29 -11.53
C THR A 777 35.09 9.79 -11.26
N LYS A 778 35.44 9.98 -9.97
CA LYS A 778 36.79 10.37 -9.57
C LYS A 778 37.76 9.20 -9.80
N SER A 779 38.98 9.48 -10.22
CA SER A 779 40.05 8.48 -10.28
C SER A 779 40.59 8.17 -8.89
N LEU A 780 40.85 6.89 -8.61
CA LEU A 780 41.52 6.47 -7.39
C LEU A 780 42.97 7.01 -7.33
N PRO A 781 43.52 7.24 -6.12
CA PRO A 781 44.95 7.48 -5.94
C PRO A 781 45.76 6.22 -6.28
N ALA A 782 47.09 6.38 -6.41
CA ALA A 782 47.99 5.27 -6.75
C ALA A 782 47.92 4.08 -5.77
N ASP A 783 47.64 4.36 -4.50
CA ASP A 783 47.50 3.34 -3.44
C ASP A 783 46.22 2.50 -3.58
N GLY A 784 45.29 2.95 -4.42
CA GLY A 784 44.03 2.27 -4.73
C GLY A 784 42.86 2.75 -3.86
N PRO A 785 41.86 1.87 -3.60
CA PRO A 785 40.62 2.24 -2.92
C PRO A 785 40.74 2.43 -1.40
N ILE A 786 41.85 2.00 -0.80
CA ILE A 786 42.18 2.20 0.62
C ILE A 786 43.49 2.97 0.67
N ALA A 787 43.46 4.19 1.21
CA ALA A 787 44.57 5.12 1.20
C ALA A 787 44.77 5.80 2.56
N ASN A 788 45.84 6.60 2.69
CA ASN A 788 46.13 7.39 3.89
C ASN A 788 46.15 6.57 5.20
N VAL A 789 46.58 5.31 5.10
CA VAL A 789 46.64 4.36 6.21
C VAL A 789 47.71 4.78 7.23
N ARG A 790 47.32 4.90 8.50
CA ARG A 790 48.19 5.35 9.59
C ARG A 790 47.67 4.91 10.95
N TYR A 791 48.54 4.91 11.94
CA TYR A 791 48.15 4.73 13.33
C TYR A 791 48.88 5.71 14.26
N THR A 792 48.30 5.95 15.43
CA THR A 792 48.93 6.67 16.55
C THR A 792 48.65 5.93 17.84
N GLN A 793 49.67 5.72 18.66
CA GLN A 793 49.54 5.04 19.95
C GLN A 793 49.62 6.04 21.11
N ASN A 794 48.59 6.04 21.96
CA ASN A 794 48.48 6.87 23.15
C ASN A 794 48.29 5.97 24.37
N GLY A 795 49.39 5.59 25.02
CA GLY A 795 49.37 4.60 26.10
C GLY A 795 48.87 3.24 25.59
N ASP A 796 47.85 2.69 26.25
CA ASP A 796 47.23 1.40 25.91
C ASP A 796 46.11 1.51 24.87
N THR A 797 45.89 2.67 24.25
CA THR A 797 44.92 2.82 23.16
C THR A 797 45.64 3.17 21.87
N VAL A 798 45.37 2.41 20.82
CA VAL A 798 45.88 2.66 19.47
C VAL A 798 44.75 3.16 18.60
N VAL A 799 44.98 4.29 17.93
CA VAL A 799 44.03 4.88 16.99
C VAL A 799 44.53 4.61 15.58
N TYR A 800 43.83 3.78 14.82
CA TYR A 800 44.08 3.53 13.40
C TYR A 800 43.18 4.38 12.54
N LYS A 801 43.68 4.82 11.39
CA LYS A 801 42.90 5.57 10.40
C LYS A 801 43.24 5.13 8.98
N ALA A 802 42.21 5.09 8.14
CA ALA A 802 42.34 4.89 6.69
C ALA A 802 41.21 5.61 5.97
N ASP A 803 41.48 6.05 4.75
CA ASP A 803 40.46 6.56 3.85
C ASP A 803 39.98 5.42 2.95
N ILE A 804 38.69 5.09 3.04
CA ILE A 804 38.02 4.06 2.24
C ILE A 804 37.21 4.78 1.16
N LEU A 805 37.69 4.72 -0.09
CA LEU A 805 37.22 5.58 -1.17
C LEU A 805 36.08 4.97 -2.00
N VAL A 806 35.85 3.67 -1.87
CA VAL A 806 34.74 2.94 -2.50
C VAL A 806 34.02 2.11 -1.43
N PRO A 807 32.72 1.82 -1.60
CA PRO A 807 31.96 1.07 -0.62
C PRO A 807 32.41 -0.40 -0.58
N TYR A 808 32.49 -0.95 0.63
CA TYR A 808 32.69 -2.37 0.89
C TYR A 808 31.56 -2.92 1.78
N ALA A 809 31.31 -4.22 1.76
CA ALA A 809 30.42 -4.86 2.73
C ALA A 809 31.07 -4.88 4.12
N PHE A 810 32.37 -5.19 4.16
CA PHE A 810 33.17 -5.22 5.38
C PHE A 810 34.41 -4.36 5.21
N VAL A 811 34.68 -3.53 6.22
CA VAL A 811 35.97 -2.86 6.41
C VAL A 811 36.53 -3.36 7.73
N ARG A 812 37.54 -4.23 7.66
CA ARG A 812 38.16 -4.88 8.82
C ARG A 812 39.52 -4.30 9.11
N LEU A 813 39.82 -4.16 10.39
CA LEU A 813 41.17 -3.94 10.88
C LEU A 813 41.67 -5.22 11.54
N PHE A 814 42.67 -5.84 10.95
CA PHE A 814 43.38 -6.95 11.57
C PHE A 814 44.66 -6.46 12.23
N ILE A 815 45.01 -7.04 13.36
CA ILE A 815 46.19 -6.66 14.14
C ILE A 815 46.98 -7.91 14.51
N GLY A 816 48.26 -7.89 14.19
CA GLY A 816 49.22 -8.94 14.52
C GLY A 816 49.87 -8.73 15.87
N ILE A 817 50.66 -9.74 16.24
CA ILE A 817 51.55 -9.72 17.41
C ILE A 817 52.99 -9.78 16.93
N LYS A 818 53.93 -9.70 17.87
CA LYS A 818 55.31 -10.09 17.58
C LYS A 818 55.38 -11.60 17.41
N GLN A 819 55.24 -12.06 16.17
CA GLN A 819 55.29 -13.47 15.84
C GLN A 819 56.65 -14.11 16.20
N PRO A 820 56.68 -15.40 16.58
CA PRO A 820 57.91 -16.15 16.77
C PRO A 820 58.61 -16.42 15.42
N ASP A 821 59.73 -17.15 15.46
CA ASP A 821 60.53 -17.50 14.28
C ASP A 821 59.69 -18.10 13.13
N VAL A 822 60.17 -17.93 11.90
CA VAL A 822 59.51 -18.48 10.69
C VAL A 822 59.34 -19.99 10.83
N GLY A 823 58.14 -20.48 10.51
CA GLY A 823 57.69 -21.86 10.59
C GLY A 823 56.82 -22.20 11.82
N ILE A 824 56.84 -21.37 12.86
CA ILE A 824 56.04 -21.59 14.10
C ILE A 824 55.08 -20.44 14.42
N GLY A 825 54.96 -19.45 13.54
CA GLY A 825 53.99 -18.37 13.68
C GLY A 825 52.56 -18.91 13.69
N SER A 826 51.69 -18.33 14.51
CA SER A 826 50.29 -18.76 14.67
C SER A 826 49.34 -17.57 14.67
N GLY A 827 48.15 -17.78 14.10
CA GLY A 827 47.17 -16.73 13.85
C GLY A 827 46.42 -16.96 12.55
N TRP A 828 45.63 -15.99 12.14
CA TRP A 828 44.97 -15.98 10.85
C TRP A 828 45.96 -15.50 9.77
N PRO A 829 46.28 -16.30 8.74
CA PRO A 829 47.14 -15.86 7.65
C PRO A 829 46.35 -15.05 6.61
N ILE A 830 46.82 -13.84 6.29
CA ILE A 830 46.29 -13.05 5.18
C ILE A 830 47.32 -13.06 4.06
N GLN A 831 47.00 -13.77 2.98
CA GLN A 831 47.87 -13.90 1.82
C GLN A 831 47.96 -12.60 1.02
N VAL A 832 49.17 -12.27 0.57
CA VAL A 832 49.43 -11.25 -0.45
C VAL A 832 49.04 -11.84 -1.81
N PRO A 833 48.17 -11.20 -2.60
CA PRO A 833 47.63 -11.78 -3.84
C PRO A 833 48.69 -12.13 -4.89
N GLU A 834 49.81 -11.42 -4.89
CA GLU A 834 50.91 -11.59 -5.83
C GLU A 834 52.09 -12.30 -5.18
N VAL A 835 52.85 -13.02 -6.01
CA VAL A 835 54.18 -13.53 -5.65
C VAL A 835 55.21 -12.45 -5.91
N ASP A 836 56.31 -12.45 -5.14
CA ASP A 836 57.43 -11.56 -5.42
C ASP A 836 58.09 -11.88 -6.78
N ALA A 837 59.09 -11.07 -7.15
CA ALA A 837 59.85 -11.25 -8.40
C ALA A 837 60.58 -12.61 -8.50
N GLN A 838 60.64 -13.38 -7.41
CA GLN A 838 61.23 -14.71 -7.32
C GLN A 838 60.17 -15.82 -7.34
N GLY A 839 58.88 -15.48 -7.44
CA GLY A 839 57.78 -16.44 -7.44
C GLY A 839 57.39 -16.92 -6.04
N VAL A 840 57.81 -16.22 -4.97
CA VAL A 840 57.50 -16.57 -3.58
C VAL A 840 56.22 -15.86 -3.15
N ALA A 841 55.28 -16.62 -2.58
CA ALA A 841 54.06 -16.07 -2.00
C ALA A 841 54.31 -15.59 -0.56
N HIS A 842 53.75 -14.42 -0.23
CA HIS A 842 53.86 -13.82 1.10
C HIS A 842 52.52 -13.80 1.83
N HIS A 843 52.58 -13.68 3.15
CA HIS A 843 51.42 -13.46 4.01
C HIS A 843 51.80 -12.63 5.23
N GLU A 844 50.81 -12.00 5.85
CA GLU A 844 50.91 -11.45 7.21
C GLU A 844 50.09 -12.34 8.16
N ILE A 845 50.60 -12.64 9.35
CA ILE A 845 49.87 -13.42 10.35
C ILE A 845 49.30 -12.47 11.39
N VAL A 846 47.97 -12.42 11.48
CA VAL A 846 47.22 -11.55 12.39
C VAL A 846 46.54 -12.36 13.49
N ASN A 847 46.33 -11.76 14.65
CA ASN A 847 45.81 -12.47 15.84
C ASN A 847 44.58 -11.81 16.44
N TYR A 848 44.28 -10.60 16.00
CA TYR A 848 43.16 -9.81 16.45
C TYR A 848 42.42 -9.22 15.25
N MET A 849 41.11 -9.02 15.40
CA MET A 849 40.26 -8.43 14.39
C MET A 849 39.34 -7.41 15.07
N VAL A 850 39.20 -6.24 14.46
CA VAL A 850 38.12 -5.30 14.71
C VAL A 850 37.21 -5.31 13.49
N GLU A 851 35.93 -5.59 13.72
CA GLU A 851 34.90 -5.62 12.69
C GLU A 851 33.63 -4.93 13.20
N GLY A 852 33.01 -4.16 12.31
CA GLY A 852 31.73 -3.51 12.57
C GLY A 852 31.64 -2.12 11.96
N ASN A 853 30.91 -1.26 12.65
CA ASN A 853 30.57 0.11 12.28
C ASN A 853 30.46 1.00 13.54
N ASP A 854 29.94 2.22 13.35
CA ASP A 854 29.83 3.23 14.40
C ASP A 854 28.86 2.84 15.54
N PHE A 855 28.00 1.83 15.33
CA PHE A 855 27.00 1.35 16.28
C PHE A 855 27.43 0.06 17.00
N TYR A 856 28.04 -0.87 16.25
CA TYR A 856 28.57 -2.13 16.75
C TYR A 856 30.01 -2.28 16.29
N SER A 857 30.97 -2.42 17.20
CA SER A 857 32.37 -2.64 16.83
C SER A 857 33.02 -3.69 17.72
N GLY A 858 32.93 -4.94 17.29
CA GLY A 858 33.46 -6.07 18.01
C GLY A 858 34.99 -6.12 17.95
N PHE A 859 35.62 -6.44 19.08
CA PHE A 859 37.04 -6.73 19.14
C PHE A 859 37.25 -8.21 19.45
N TYR A 860 37.96 -8.91 18.57
CA TYR A 860 38.10 -10.35 18.60
C TYR A 860 39.55 -10.79 18.65
N LYS A 861 39.78 -11.95 19.26
CA LYS A 861 41.03 -12.69 19.22
C LYS A 861 40.85 -13.98 18.43
N TYR A 862 41.81 -14.29 17.57
CA TYR A 862 41.86 -15.53 16.83
C TYR A 862 42.00 -16.72 17.79
N THR A 863 41.17 -17.73 17.62
CA THR A 863 41.16 -18.95 18.46
C THR A 863 41.42 -20.23 17.66
N GLY A 864 41.67 -20.11 16.37
CA GLY A 864 41.91 -21.26 15.50
C GLY A 864 43.28 -21.88 15.71
N ALA A 865 43.45 -23.10 15.20
CA ALA A 865 44.64 -23.91 15.41
C ALA A 865 45.73 -23.71 14.33
N TRP A 866 45.57 -22.75 13.42
CA TRP A 866 46.50 -22.56 12.31
C TRP A 866 47.89 -22.08 12.76
N TYR A 867 48.93 -22.65 12.16
CA TYR A 867 50.32 -22.23 12.29
C TYR A 867 51.06 -22.43 10.97
N GLU A 868 52.14 -21.69 10.75
CA GLU A 868 52.74 -21.49 9.42
C GLU A 868 53.20 -22.74 8.66
N THR A 869 53.50 -23.83 9.36
CA THR A 869 53.91 -25.12 8.73
C THR A 869 52.78 -26.12 8.57
N THR A 870 51.56 -25.78 9.01
CA THR A 870 50.40 -26.62 8.77
C THR A 870 50.03 -26.62 7.30
N THR A 871 49.60 -27.78 6.81
CA THR A 871 49.04 -27.93 5.45
C THR A 871 47.52 -27.79 5.45
N ALA A 872 46.90 -27.69 6.63
CA ALA A 872 45.49 -27.41 6.77
C ALA A 872 45.20 -25.94 6.47
N ASN A 873 44.01 -25.66 5.95
CA ASN A 873 43.52 -24.29 5.85
C ASN A 873 43.31 -23.70 7.25
N ALA A 874 43.42 -22.39 7.37
CA ALA A 874 43.07 -21.71 8.61
C ALA A 874 41.56 -21.73 8.81
N ASP A 875 41.12 -22.11 10.01
CA ASP A 875 39.71 -22.04 10.39
C ASP A 875 39.36 -20.59 10.75
N TRP A 876 38.26 -20.06 10.22
CA TRP A 876 37.76 -18.72 10.56
C TRP A 876 37.08 -18.75 11.93
N THR A 877 37.87 -18.76 13.00
CA THR A 877 37.37 -18.85 14.38
C THR A 877 37.91 -17.72 15.23
N TRP A 878 36.99 -16.92 15.76
CA TRP A 878 37.29 -15.68 16.48
C TRP A 878 36.45 -15.63 17.76
N ALA A 879 37.08 -15.31 18.90
CA ALA A 879 36.39 -15.09 20.16
C ALA A 879 36.34 -13.60 20.50
N SER A 880 35.16 -13.09 20.84
CA SER A 880 35.02 -11.71 21.31
C SER A 880 35.79 -11.51 22.62
N ILE A 881 36.58 -10.45 22.68
CA ILE A 881 37.34 -10.02 23.87
C ILE A 881 36.94 -8.61 24.33
N GLY A 882 35.93 -8.01 23.69
CA GLY A 882 35.40 -6.70 24.04
C GLY A 882 34.96 -5.90 22.83
N VAL A 883 35.01 -4.58 22.96
CA VAL A 883 34.59 -3.60 21.96
C VAL A 883 35.78 -2.68 21.63
N ALA A 884 35.96 -2.37 20.35
CA ALA A 884 36.95 -1.40 19.88
C ALA A 884 36.25 -0.30 19.07
N PRO A 885 35.85 0.83 19.68
CA PRO A 885 34.99 1.82 19.01
C PRO A 885 35.51 2.27 17.64
N GLN A 886 34.65 2.18 16.64
CA GLN A 886 34.89 2.63 15.27
C GLN A 886 34.05 3.88 14.99
N SER A 887 34.55 4.78 14.13
CA SER A 887 33.77 5.88 13.57
C SER A 887 34.14 6.18 12.12
N GLN A 888 33.21 6.74 11.36
CA GLN A 888 33.44 7.22 10.00
C GLN A 888 33.15 8.71 9.84
N SER A 889 34.06 9.45 9.19
CA SER A 889 33.84 10.84 8.78
C SER A 889 34.30 11.05 7.34
N GLY A 890 33.35 11.23 6.42
CA GLY A 890 33.63 11.15 4.98
C GLY A 890 34.21 9.79 4.62
N TYR A 891 35.36 9.76 3.95
CA TYR A 891 36.06 8.50 3.66
C TYR A 891 36.89 7.99 4.84
N THR A 892 37.16 8.80 5.87
CA THR A 892 38.10 8.42 6.91
C THR A 892 37.42 7.55 7.96
N TYR A 893 37.81 6.28 8.01
CA TYR A 893 37.51 5.35 9.09
C TYR A 893 38.52 5.55 10.21
N THR A 894 38.05 5.49 11.45
CA THR A 894 38.86 5.57 12.66
C THR A 894 38.52 4.41 13.58
N TRP A 895 39.51 3.63 13.98
CA TRP A 895 39.36 2.56 14.99
C TRP A 895 40.12 2.93 16.25
N ASN A 896 39.46 2.89 17.39
CA ASN A 896 40.04 3.12 18.71
C ASN A 896 40.17 1.78 19.43
N VAL A 897 41.36 1.20 19.40
CA VAL A 897 41.58 -0.18 19.84
C VAL A 897 42.23 -0.22 21.21
N PRO A 898 41.59 -0.82 22.22
CA PRO A 898 42.19 -1.02 23.54
C PRO A 898 43.19 -2.18 23.49
N PHE A 899 44.46 -1.89 23.74
CA PHE A 899 45.53 -2.88 23.79
C PHE A 899 45.73 -3.48 25.20
N THR A 900 45.11 -2.92 26.23
CA THR A 900 45.21 -3.44 27.60
C THR A 900 44.84 -4.93 27.65
N GLY A 901 45.75 -5.77 28.17
CA GLY A 901 45.53 -7.21 28.27
C GLY A 901 45.75 -8.00 26.97
N THR A 902 46.26 -7.36 25.91
CA THR A 902 46.62 -8.01 24.64
C THR A 902 48.14 -8.02 24.44
N ASP A 903 48.61 -8.88 23.54
CA ASP A 903 49.99 -8.90 23.02
C ASP A 903 50.10 -8.29 21.61
N ALA A 904 49.07 -7.54 21.20
CA ALA A 904 48.99 -6.86 19.91
C ALA A 904 50.12 -5.83 19.73
N VAL A 905 50.61 -5.69 18.50
CA VAL A 905 51.66 -4.73 18.14
C VAL A 905 51.09 -3.71 17.16
N ALA A 906 51.19 -2.42 17.52
CA ALA A 906 50.50 -1.34 16.80
C ALA A 906 50.95 -1.17 15.33
N SER A 907 52.18 -1.58 15.01
CA SER A 907 52.73 -1.55 13.65
C SER A 907 52.43 -2.82 12.84
N GLU A 908 51.91 -3.87 13.45
CA GLU A 908 51.57 -5.14 12.78
C GLU A 908 50.08 -5.13 12.51
N TYR A 909 49.64 -4.64 11.35
CA TYR A 909 48.23 -4.55 11.04
C TYR A 909 47.94 -4.58 9.54
N VAL A 910 46.73 -5.03 9.22
CA VAL A 910 46.18 -5.06 7.87
C VAL A 910 44.82 -4.38 7.89
N ILE A 911 44.59 -3.47 6.94
CA ILE A 911 43.24 -2.95 6.68
C ILE A 911 42.71 -3.64 5.44
N GLN A 912 41.53 -4.25 5.58
CA GLN A 912 40.87 -5.01 4.52
C GLN A 912 39.53 -4.39 4.17
N GLY A 913 39.30 -4.17 2.88
CA GLY A 913 37.96 -3.98 2.30
C GLY A 913 37.54 -5.25 1.56
N GLN A 914 36.34 -5.76 1.82
CA GLN A 914 35.78 -6.96 1.17
C GLN A 914 34.27 -6.79 0.88
N GLY A 915 33.81 -7.29 -0.26
CA GLY A 915 32.41 -7.19 -0.70
C GLY A 915 32.14 -5.95 -1.55
N TYR A 916 31.28 -6.05 -2.57
CA TYR A 916 30.86 -4.97 -3.50
C TYR A 916 31.97 -4.26 -4.31
N ALA A 917 33.23 -4.50 -4.00
CA ALA A 917 34.41 -4.14 -4.78
C ALA A 917 35.48 -5.25 -4.63
N PRO A 918 36.48 -5.32 -5.53
CA PRO A 918 37.58 -6.26 -5.39
C PRO A 918 38.22 -6.17 -4.01
N ILE A 919 38.49 -7.33 -3.40
CA ILE A 919 39.14 -7.40 -2.10
C ILE A 919 40.45 -6.61 -2.13
N LYS A 920 40.63 -5.73 -1.14
CA LYS A 920 41.84 -4.92 -1.00
C LYS A 920 42.37 -5.05 0.41
N ASN A 921 43.59 -5.58 0.52
CA ASN A 921 44.37 -5.59 1.74
C ASN A 921 45.47 -4.52 1.65
N VAL A 922 45.62 -3.71 2.68
CA VAL A 922 46.78 -2.84 2.89
C VAL A 922 47.57 -3.38 4.08
N PHE A 923 48.70 -4.01 3.77
CA PHE A 923 49.62 -4.61 4.74
C PHE A 923 50.58 -3.55 5.27
N MET A 924 50.64 -3.40 6.59
CA MET A 924 51.55 -2.47 7.27
C MET A 924 52.56 -3.18 8.18
N GLY A 925 52.31 -4.47 8.47
CA GLY A 925 53.17 -5.30 9.30
C GLY A 925 54.22 -6.09 8.53
N THR A 926 54.76 -7.08 9.21
CA THR A 926 55.84 -7.93 8.75
C THR A 926 55.31 -9.05 7.87
N LEU A 927 55.68 -9.02 6.58
CA LEU A 927 55.38 -10.11 5.65
C LEU A 927 56.32 -11.30 5.85
N ARG A 928 55.74 -12.50 5.83
CA ARG A 928 56.40 -13.81 5.92
C ARG A 928 56.20 -14.59 4.61
N GLN A 929 57.03 -15.60 4.35
CA GLN A 929 57.04 -16.35 3.09
C GLN A 929 56.59 -17.79 3.28
N TYR A 930 55.80 -18.34 2.36
CA TYR A 930 55.35 -19.75 2.37
C TYR A 930 56.46 -20.77 2.00
N GLY A 931 57.74 -20.38 2.00
CA GLY A 931 58.81 -21.10 1.31
C GLY A 931 60.10 -21.37 2.10
N THR A 932 60.18 -21.04 3.38
CA THR A 932 61.34 -21.39 4.21
C THR A 932 60.92 -22.05 5.51
N ILE A 933 60.95 -23.38 5.51
CA ILE A 933 61.37 -24.14 6.69
C ILE A 933 62.84 -24.46 6.52
#